data_AF-A0A563ET55-F1
#
_entry.id   AF-A0A563ET55-F1
#
_cell.length_a   1.000
_cell.length_b   1.000
_cell.length_c   1.000
_cell.angle_alpha   90.00
_cell.angle_beta   90.00
_cell.angle_gamma   90.00
#
_symmetry.space_group_name_H-M   'P 1'
#
loop_
_entity.id
_entity.type
_entity.pdbx_description
1 polymer ?
#
loop_
_entity_poly.entity_id
_entity_poly.type
_entity_poly.pdbx_seq_one_letter_code
_entity_poly.pdbx_strand_id
1 'polypeptide(L)'
;MRTICVIGAGVSGLMTARELENAGHRVIVLEQAKTIAGKCASVEIDGHAYDLGGHVCTTKYERLAELVTELGMETEPTTPHRVFDGTRSRPQSSAFFTREVFQRYTKLRAAEFPHIGEPGLAHSAKALSRPVGEWLREHRLEEMAESLGTGYTAAGYGYLDRDIPALYFVKYAEMTGLLSSTRDLLGHAGSFTIKGGFGSLWHRVAAQLRDVRCGVRVEHVERHEHGVRIRVDHEVIEADALVLTVPIDQVLPALDATEEERDLARQVRYLDYYTTMCSADGLPRSAFSLLEKHTASSEHAGHCVSFHHRYEDSDVYACYSYGADELDGVDGYEGLDVSEQLRDDVAAMGGEVRSPHVQRGWRFMPHFTGEQLADGVLDRIELLQGQRHTYHVGSLPAFELVECAMAYARDVVDRFFRDGTPRRAQIDATTIREWLLEHVALELRVPPRSIRADAQLSSLGLESLSIATLQSALSDWLGFRVPHTLFLELPTVDAMAEYLAAQRVSAEEPEVVVQRQPKLALSLTPQRPFFCIGGAVGAAYYLLPLARAMGQGQPFIGLQGPGFDGTEEPVDEVELLAARYIDEIKLIQPYGPYVIGGHSFGGIVAYEVGRQLRARGEQVARVIMIDSYPAVPGQYEPPWDEMAIIDELWTIRQHAFRDEDAPRRRVDQSLSPAERREQLGRFLGASGTLPVEEHIANIMRVYQAQVEAIVRYEPPPSDLKITLVKADGGFPQVLKDDRHIELHLDDPANGWERVRTGELEVVHVPGDHFNALVPPSLTALANAVLGAIAKIPAPPPPRQLNVEASIHINPMNPDFLADPYPFYDLLRDLAPVYRDEALDGWVLTRYAEVTDVLRRPTVVRPSTETLLTRLPEDVLASMNPFIRRMDASLPFSNRPSHTRLRKLMNRSFTPRAMRQRHDVVERTCAELLDDFRGGDFMTQVAYPFPSRVVMDLVGVPRADHAELMRWGVDVMKTLGEAQFGDDPIAVAALSSAAMDSLVEYLHGLIAVKRANPGDDLMSEQLAAADDTGDLFGERGRWESDEELIVNVIALINAGLETTANWIGNGTLALLRHPDQFALLREDPSIAVTAAEELLRYDSPAPIITPQLATEDIEVAGRLIRAGELIFPVLGAANRDPAQYEEPDRLDLRRASAVTHLTFGSGIHFCIGAALGRMEGQILFPMLARRFPHLRLDPDAPAPVFRPDPALRGLESLHLRW
;
A
#
# COMPACT_ATOMS: atom_id res chain seq x y z
N MET A 1 38.63 -6.31 12.46
CA MET A 1 39.34 -6.03 11.19
C MET A 1 39.97 -7.33 10.69
N ARG A 2 39.43 -7.88 9.59
CA ARG A 2 39.89 -9.13 8.96
C ARG A 2 40.55 -8.82 7.60
N THR A 3 41.45 -9.66 7.13
CA THR A 3 41.98 -9.67 5.76
C THR A 3 41.12 -10.60 4.91
N ILE A 4 40.54 -10.09 3.84
CA ILE A 4 39.59 -10.83 3.01
C ILE A 4 40.09 -10.82 1.57
N CYS A 5 40.11 -11.98 0.93
CA CYS A 5 40.46 -12.08 -0.48
C CYS A 5 39.20 -12.25 -1.32
N VAL A 6 39.06 -11.44 -2.37
CA VAL A 6 37.96 -11.49 -3.33
C VAL A 6 38.51 -12.01 -4.66
N ILE A 7 37.93 -13.07 -5.21
CA ILE A 7 38.30 -13.61 -6.54
C ILE A 7 37.28 -13.10 -7.57
N GLY A 8 37.80 -12.41 -8.58
CA GLY A 8 37.06 -11.70 -9.63
C GLY A 8 36.99 -10.19 -9.38
N ALA A 9 37.27 -9.38 -10.41
CA ALA A 9 37.11 -7.93 -10.42
C ALA A 9 36.03 -7.47 -11.41
N GLY A 10 35.01 -8.30 -11.63
CA GLY A 10 33.73 -7.89 -12.20
C GLY A 10 32.94 -6.98 -11.25
N VAL A 11 31.72 -6.63 -11.63
CA VAL A 11 30.82 -5.77 -10.84
C VAL A 11 30.67 -6.27 -9.40
N SER A 12 30.30 -7.54 -9.22
CA SER A 12 30.14 -8.15 -7.90
C SER A 12 31.43 -8.11 -7.08
N GLY A 13 32.57 -8.36 -7.70
CA GLY A 13 33.89 -8.33 -7.06
C GLY A 13 34.28 -6.95 -6.53
N LEU A 14 34.22 -5.94 -7.40
CA LEU A 14 34.54 -4.56 -7.06
C LEU A 14 33.61 -4.02 -5.97
N MET A 15 32.32 -4.34 -6.05
CA MET A 15 31.33 -3.86 -5.08
C MET A 15 31.46 -4.58 -3.75
N THR A 16 31.67 -5.89 -3.74
CA THR A 16 31.95 -6.61 -2.49
C THR A 16 33.19 -6.06 -1.81
N ALA A 17 34.26 -5.84 -2.58
CA ALA A 17 35.50 -5.30 -2.03
C ALA A 17 35.31 -3.92 -1.41
N ARG A 18 34.56 -3.04 -2.10
CA ARG A 18 34.22 -1.71 -1.60
C ARG A 18 33.42 -1.78 -0.31
N GLU A 19 32.37 -2.59 -0.24
CA GLU A 19 31.54 -2.74 0.95
C GLU A 19 32.34 -3.34 2.14
N LEU A 20 33.24 -4.28 1.87
CA LEU A 20 34.14 -4.85 2.88
C LEU A 20 35.18 -3.83 3.40
N GLU A 21 35.76 -3.00 2.54
CA GLU A 21 36.65 -1.91 2.97
C GLU A 21 35.88 -0.86 3.78
N ASN A 22 34.65 -0.52 3.38
CA ASN A 22 33.75 0.35 4.14
C ASN A 22 33.40 -0.22 5.52
N ALA A 23 33.26 -1.54 5.62
CA ALA A 23 33.09 -2.25 6.89
C ALA A 23 34.39 -2.35 7.72
N GLY A 24 35.51 -1.77 7.26
CA GLY A 24 36.76 -1.67 8.01
C GLY A 24 37.66 -2.91 7.87
N HIS A 25 37.47 -3.73 6.85
CA HIS A 25 38.33 -4.86 6.53
C HIS A 25 39.45 -4.48 5.57
N ARG A 26 40.52 -5.27 5.57
CA ARG A 26 41.55 -5.20 4.53
C ARG A 26 41.13 -6.14 3.41
N VAL A 27 41.06 -5.65 2.18
CA VAL A 27 40.60 -6.45 1.04
C VAL A 27 41.71 -6.56 -0.01
N ILE A 28 41.82 -7.74 -0.63
CA ILE A 28 42.67 -7.99 -1.79
C ILE A 28 41.79 -8.57 -2.89
N VAL A 29 41.69 -7.88 -4.03
CA VAL A 29 40.92 -8.34 -5.20
C VAL A 29 41.88 -8.94 -6.22
N LEU A 30 41.59 -10.18 -6.65
CA LEU A 30 42.40 -10.93 -7.61
C LEU A 30 41.60 -11.15 -8.90
N GLU A 31 42.15 -10.69 -10.02
CA GLU A 31 41.56 -10.83 -11.35
C GLU A 31 42.56 -11.47 -12.32
N GLN A 32 42.12 -12.53 -13.00
CA GLN A 32 42.95 -13.24 -13.97
C GLN A 32 43.05 -12.46 -15.28
N ALA A 33 41.99 -11.76 -15.68
CA ALA A 33 42.01 -10.89 -16.85
C ALA A 33 42.93 -9.69 -16.62
N LYS A 34 43.44 -9.11 -17.70
CA LYS A 34 44.23 -7.85 -17.65
C LYS A 34 43.37 -6.61 -17.40
N THR A 35 42.05 -6.78 -17.38
CA THR A 35 41.04 -5.73 -17.32
C THR A 35 39.99 -6.08 -16.28
N ILE A 36 39.41 -5.06 -15.65
CA ILE A 36 38.32 -5.20 -14.68
C ILE A 36 36.95 -5.11 -15.34
N ALA A 37 35.87 -5.16 -14.54
CA ALA A 37 34.47 -4.92 -14.92
C ALA A 37 33.80 -5.98 -15.82
N GLY A 38 34.56 -6.94 -16.35
CA GLY A 38 34.02 -8.00 -17.21
C GLY A 38 33.23 -7.43 -18.39
N LYS A 39 31.99 -7.91 -18.58
CA LYS A 39 31.08 -7.44 -19.65
C LYS A 39 30.67 -5.96 -19.51
N CYS A 40 30.87 -5.34 -18.35
CA CYS A 40 30.65 -3.91 -18.14
C CYS A 40 31.87 -3.03 -18.46
N ALA A 41 32.95 -3.60 -19.02
CA ALA A 41 34.06 -2.81 -19.53
C ALA A 41 33.67 -2.07 -20.82
N SER A 42 34.37 -0.96 -21.10
CA SER A 42 34.24 -0.20 -22.34
C SER A 42 35.54 -0.26 -23.13
N VAL A 43 35.45 -0.10 -24.45
CA VAL A 43 36.60 0.07 -25.34
C VAL A 43 36.52 1.42 -26.03
N GLU A 44 37.66 2.09 -26.14
CA GLU A 44 37.77 3.38 -26.82
C GLU A 44 38.10 3.18 -28.30
N ILE A 45 37.25 3.73 -29.18
CA ILE A 45 37.40 3.71 -30.64
C ILE A 45 37.09 5.12 -31.14
N ASP A 46 38.01 5.71 -31.91
CA ASP A 46 37.85 7.05 -32.51
C ASP A 46 37.39 8.14 -31.50
N GLY A 47 37.97 8.11 -30.29
CA GLY A 47 37.68 9.08 -29.21
C GLY A 47 36.36 8.85 -28.48
N HIS A 48 35.66 7.75 -28.77
CA HIS A 48 34.37 7.39 -28.18
C HIS A 48 34.47 6.08 -27.40
N ALA A 49 33.75 5.99 -26.27
CA ALA A 49 33.71 4.79 -25.45
C ALA A 49 32.51 3.91 -25.81
N TYR A 50 32.76 2.66 -26.16
CA TYR A 50 31.74 1.66 -26.49
C TYR A 50 31.68 0.58 -25.42
N ASP A 51 30.52 0.36 -24.84
CA ASP A 51 30.32 -0.63 -23.79
C ASP A 51 30.21 -2.04 -24.35
N LEU A 52 30.86 -3.01 -23.70
CA LEU A 52 30.85 -4.40 -24.16
C LEU A 52 29.56 -5.16 -23.81
N GLY A 53 28.71 -4.61 -22.94
CA GLY A 53 27.40 -5.20 -22.65
C GLY A 53 26.56 -4.48 -21.59
N GLY A 54 27.16 -3.70 -20.69
CA GLY A 54 26.41 -2.78 -19.81
C GLY A 54 26.07 -1.49 -20.55
N HIS A 55 24.80 -1.27 -20.90
CA HIS A 55 24.41 -0.16 -21.79
C HIS A 55 23.29 0.74 -21.24
N VAL A 56 22.50 0.26 -20.28
CA VAL A 56 21.34 0.98 -19.72
C VAL A 56 21.20 0.74 -18.22
N CYS A 57 20.87 1.81 -17.48
CA CYS A 57 20.37 1.77 -16.12
C CYS A 57 18.88 2.10 -16.17
N THR A 58 18.03 1.22 -15.65
CA THR A 58 16.57 1.47 -15.58
C THR A 58 16.23 2.21 -14.29
N THR A 59 14.98 2.60 -14.12
CA THR A 59 14.45 3.21 -12.88
C THR A 59 14.39 2.25 -11.67
N LYS A 60 14.97 1.05 -11.77
CA LYS A 60 15.17 0.11 -10.64
C LYS A 60 16.63 -0.01 -10.22
N TYR A 61 17.55 0.68 -10.89
CA TYR A 61 18.99 0.63 -10.62
C TYR A 61 19.38 1.66 -9.55
N GLU A 62 18.70 1.56 -8.41
CA GLU A 62 18.80 2.50 -7.29
C GLU A 62 20.22 2.59 -6.74
N ARG A 63 20.83 1.45 -6.42
CA ARG A 63 22.19 1.39 -5.84
C ARG A 63 23.25 1.82 -6.84
N LEU A 64 23.07 1.49 -8.12
CA LEU A 64 23.99 1.95 -9.15
C LEU A 64 23.96 3.48 -9.28
N ALA A 65 22.79 4.10 -9.24
CA ALA A 65 22.70 5.55 -9.31
C ALA A 65 23.20 6.24 -8.05
N GLU A 66 23.01 5.65 -6.86
CA GLU A 66 23.68 6.10 -5.63
C GLU A 66 25.19 6.16 -5.86
N LEU A 67 25.77 5.08 -6.39
CA LEU A 67 27.20 4.99 -6.68
C LEU A 67 27.66 6.00 -7.74
N VAL A 68 26.90 6.18 -8.82
CA VAL A 68 27.19 7.14 -9.88
C VAL A 68 27.19 8.57 -9.33
N THR A 69 26.20 8.89 -8.48
CA THR A 69 26.07 10.19 -7.82
C THR A 69 27.23 10.42 -6.85
N GLU A 70 27.52 9.43 -5.99
CA GLU A 70 28.60 9.48 -5.01
C GLU A 70 29.96 9.73 -5.68
N LEU A 71 30.20 9.06 -6.81
CA LEU A 71 31.44 9.17 -7.55
C LEU A 71 31.49 10.39 -8.48
N GLY A 72 30.44 11.21 -8.54
CA GLY A 72 30.35 12.37 -9.42
C GLY A 72 30.53 11.99 -10.89
N MET A 73 29.92 10.89 -11.32
CA MET A 73 29.95 10.43 -12.71
C MET A 73 28.93 11.20 -13.54
N GLU A 74 29.31 11.66 -14.72
CA GLU A 74 28.35 12.25 -15.66
C GLU A 74 27.51 11.14 -16.32
N THR A 75 26.23 11.40 -16.49
CA THR A 75 25.28 10.51 -17.16
C THR A 75 24.65 11.17 -18.36
N GLU A 76 24.14 10.37 -19.29
CA GLU A 76 23.39 10.82 -20.45
C GLU A 76 22.14 9.94 -20.66
N PRO A 77 21.09 10.46 -21.33
CA PRO A 77 19.92 9.67 -21.67
C PRO A 77 20.30 8.46 -22.54
N THR A 78 19.60 7.34 -22.34
CA THR A 78 19.80 6.18 -23.21
C THR A 78 19.25 6.41 -24.61
N THR A 79 19.86 5.80 -25.62
CA THR A 79 19.27 5.74 -26.96
C THR A 79 17.93 5.00 -26.92
N PRO A 80 16.93 5.40 -27.72
CA PRO A 80 15.65 4.69 -27.81
C PRO A 80 15.85 3.22 -28.21
N HIS A 81 15.18 2.32 -27.49
CA HIS A 81 15.10 0.92 -27.88
C HIS A 81 14.02 0.75 -28.94
N ARG A 82 14.36 0.09 -30.04
CA ARG A 82 13.43 -0.17 -31.15
C ARG A 82 13.50 -1.62 -31.58
N VAL A 83 12.36 -2.16 -31.96
CA VAL A 83 12.27 -3.49 -32.58
C VAL A 83 12.39 -3.32 -34.09
N PHE A 84 13.33 -4.05 -34.70
CA PHE A 84 13.60 -4.03 -36.12
C PHE A 84 13.22 -5.37 -36.76
N ASP A 85 12.34 -5.33 -37.76
CA ASP A 85 11.84 -6.51 -38.47
C ASP A 85 12.66 -6.88 -39.73
N GLY A 86 13.77 -6.18 -39.95
CA GLY A 86 14.60 -6.28 -41.16
C GLY A 86 14.33 -5.17 -42.19
N THR A 87 13.18 -4.50 -42.10
CA THR A 87 12.81 -3.41 -43.04
C THR A 87 12.32 -2.14 -42.35
N ARG A 88 11.69 -2.27 -41.18
CA ARG A 88 11.06 -1.17 -40.44
C ARG A 88 11.43 -1.25 -38.97
N SER A 89 11.51 -0.07 -38.36
CA SER A 89 11.80 0.09 -36.94
C SER A 89 10.57 0.59 -36.19
N ARG A 90 10.10 -0.19 -35.22
CA ARG A 90 8.89 0.10 -34.42
C ARG A 90 9.20 0.13 -32.92
N PRO A 91 8.36 0.79 -32.10
CA PRO A 91 8.43 0.64 -30.66
C PRO A 91 8.20 -0.82 -30.23
N GLN A 92 8.72 -1.19 -29.06
CA GLN A 92 8.45 -2.49 -28.44
C GLN A 92 6.96 -2.60 -28.07
N SER A 93 6.44 -3.83 -28.03
CA SER A 93 5.03 -4.05 -27.71
C SER A 93 4.72 -3.64 -26.27
N SER A 94 3.51 -3.09 -26.08
CA SER A 94 2.97 -2.75 -24.77
C SER A 94 1.87 -3.72 -24.31
N ALA A 95 1.74 -4.88 -24.96
CA ALA A 95 0.66 -5.85 -24.71
C ALA A 95 0.56 -6.31 -23.25
N PHE A 96 1.71 -6.46 -22.58
CA PHE A 96 1.77 -6.82 -21.17
C PHE A 96 1.17 -5.74 -20.24
N PHE A 97 1.18 -4.48 -20.65
CA PHE A 97 0.72 -3.34 -19.83
C PHE A 97 -0.78 -3.09 -19.92
N THR A 98 -1.53 -4.00 -20.54
CA THR A 98 -2.98 -3.99 -20.40
C THR A 98 -3.36 -4.29 -18.95
N ARG A 99 -4.38 -3.59 -18.43
CA ARG A 99 -4.82 -3.70 -17.03
C ARG A 99 -5.06 -5.16 -16.61
N GLU A 100 -5.64 -5.96 -17.51
CA GLU A 100 -5.98 -7.36 -17.25
C GLU A 100 -4.73 -8.24 -17.05
N VAL A 101 -3.78 -8.19 -17.98
CA VAL A 101 -2.56 -9.02 -17.93
C VAL A 101 -1.67 -8.58 -16.77
N PHE A 102 -1.54 -7.28 -16.55
CA PHE A 102 -0.72 -6.73 -15.46
C PHE A 102 -1.27 -7.08 -14.06
N GLN A 103 -2.60 -7.03 -13.87
CA GLN A 103 -3.22 -7.45 -12.61
C GLN A 103 -3.06 -8.95 -12.37
N ARG A 104 -3.13 -9.78 -13.42
CA ARG A 104 -2.89 -11.23 -13.34
C ARG A 104 -1.47 -11.52 -12.84
N TYR A 105 -0.48 -10.88 -13.43
CA TYR A 105 0.92 -10.99 -12.99
C TYR A 105 1.10 -10.53 -11.53
N THR A 106 0.54 -9.37 -11.16
CA THR A 106 0.72 -8.80 -9.82
C THR A 106 0.12 -9.68 -8.72
N LYS A 107 -1.06 -10.27 -8.96
CA LYS A 107 -1.68 -11.24 -8.05
C LYS A 107 -0.85 -12.51 -7.90
N LEU A 108 -0.35 -13.04 -9.02
CA LEU A 108 0.51 -14.23 -9.02
C LEU A 108 1.83 -13.99 -8.25
N ARG A 109 2.48 -12.84 -8.50
CA ARG A 109 3.69 -12.41 -7.80
C ARG A 109 3.47 -12.33 -6.29
N ALA A 110 2.37 -11.73 -5.84
CA ALA A 110 2.07 -11.60 -4.42
C ALA A 110 1.78 -12.95 -3.73
N ALA A 111 1.18 -13.90 -4.45
CA ALA A 111 0.79 -15.20 -3.92
C ALA A 111 1.94 -16.22 -3.90
N GLU A 112 2.75 -16.29 -4.96
CA GLU A 112 3.68 -17.42 -5.16
C GLU A 112 5.16 -17.07 -4.97
N PHE A 113 5.56 -15.83 -5.24
CA PHE A 113 6.95 -15.39 -5.14
C PHE A 113 7.07 -13.92 -4.70
N PRO A 114 6.52 -13.56 -3.51
CA PRO A 114 6.42 -12.17 -3.06
C PRO A 114 7.79 -11.48 -2.90
N HIS A 115 8.82 -12.26 -2.60
CA HIS A 115 10.18 -11.80 -2.34
C HIS A 115 11.04 -11.62 -3.59
N ILE A 116 10.54 -11.86 -4.82
CA ILE A 116 11.35 -11.82 -6.06
C ILE A 116 12.11 -10.50 -6.28
N GLY A 117 11.67 -9.40 -5.67
CA GLY A 117 12.36 -8.10 -5.67
C GLY A 117 13.55 -7.98 -4.71
N GLU A 118 13.72 -8.90 -3.77
CA GLU A 118 14.78 -8.89 -2.75
C GLU A 118 16.14 -9.35 -3.33
N PRO A 119 17.27 -9.03 -2.65
CA PRO A 119 18.57 -9.55 -3.05
C PRO A 119 18.61 -11.09 -3.03
N GLY A 120 19.24 -11.67 -4.05
CA GLY A 120 19.37 -13.12 -4.20
C GLY A 120 18.27 -13.75 -5.05
N LEU A 121 18.34 -15.07 -5.20
CA LEU A 121 17.43 -15.84 -6.05
C LEU A 121 16.81 -17.07 -5.36
N ALA A 122 17.40 -17.57 -4.26
CA ALA A 122 16.97 -18.82 -3.63
C ALA A 122 15.50 -18.81 -3.16
N HIS A 123 15.06 -17.68 -2.59
CA HIS A 123 13.71 -17.50 -2.03
C HIS A 123 12.57 -17.66 -3.05
N SER A 124 12.83 -17.47 -4.35
CA SER A 124 11.83 -17.63 -5.43
C SER A 124 12.12 -18.79 -6.37
N ALA A 125 13.25 -19.49 -6.19
CA ALA A 125 13.76 -20.45 -7.16
C ALA A 125 12.81 -21.64 -7.40
N LYS A 126 12.22 -22.18 -6.33
CA LYS A 126 11.32 -23.34 -6.43
C LYS A 126 10.03 -22.99 -7.19
N ALA A 127 9.41 -21.85 -6.84
CA ALA A 127 8.18 -21.38 -7.48
C ALA A 127 8.37 -21.07 -8.97
N LEU A 128 9.58 -20.65 -9.36
CA LEU A 128 9.90 -20.22 -10.73
C LEU A 128 10.87 -21.17 -11.46
N SER A 129 10.85 -22.45 -11.08
CA SER A 129 11.74 -23.48 -11.62
C SER A 129 11.35 -23.96 -13.01
N ARG A 130 10.09 -23.82 -13.42
CA ARG A 130 9.62 -24.31 -14.74
C ARG A 130 10.27 -23.55 -15.91
N PRO A 131 10.43 -24.18 -17.09
CA PRO A 131 10.89 -23.48 -18.28
C PRO A 131 10.00 -22.27 -18.59
N VAL A 132 10.60 -21.14 -18.95
CA VAL A 132 9.90 -19.85 -19.12
C VAL A 132 8.72 -19.92 -20.09
N GLY A 133 8.89 -20.56 -21.25
CA GLY A 133 7.81 -20.71 -22.23
C GLY A 133 6.64 -21.59 -21.75
N GLU A 134 6.90 -22.56 -20.87
CA GLU A 134 5.84 -23.35 -20.24
C GLU A 134 5.14 -22.55 -19.15
N TRP A 135 5.91 -21.88 -18.30
CA TRP A 135 5.41 -21.08 -17.19
C TRP A 135 4.50 -19.95 -17.68
N LEU A 136 4.89 -19.25 -18.75
CA LEU A 136 4.09 -18.18 -19.34
C LEU A 136 2.73 -18.70 -19.85
N ARG A 137 2.70 -19.84 -20.54
CA ARG A 137 1.43 -20.45 -21.01
C ARG A 137 0.55 -20.95 -19.87
N GLU A 138 1.16 -21.56 -18.85
CA GLU A 138 0.44 -22.05 -17.68
C GLU A 138 -0.31 -20.92 -16.97
N HIS A 139 0.34 -19.77 -16.82
CA HIS A 139 -0.22 -18.61 -16.12
C HIS A 139 -0.95 -17.62 -17.03
N ARG A 140 -1.04 -17.92 -18.33
CA ARG A 140 -1.62 -17.05 -19.37
C ARG A 140 -0.97 -15.66 -19.37
N LEU A 141 0.34 -15.61 -19.50
CA LEU A 141 1.16 -14.39 -19.50
C LEU A 141 1.99 -14.26 -20.79
N GLU A 142 1.53 -14.83 -21.90
CA GLU A 142 2.26 -14.82 -23.18
C GLU A 142 2.56 -13.41 -23.70
N GLU A 143 1.72 -12.41 -23.37
CA GLU A 143 1.95 -10.99 -23.71
C GLU A 143 3.18 -10.41 -23.01
N MET A 144 3.60 -11.02 -21.90
CA MET A 144 4.85 -10.69 -21.20
C MET A 144 6.07 -11.07 -22.05
N ALA A 145 6.02 -12.19 -22.77
CA ALA A 145 7.03 -12.55 -23.76
C ALA A 145 7.02 -11.60 -24.97
N GLU A 146 5.85 -11.17 -25.43
CA GLU A 146 5.74 -10.21 -26.53
C GLU A 146 6.41 -8.87 -26.18
N SER A 147 6.22 -8.41 -24.94
CA SER A 147 6.68 -7.10 -24.49
C SER A 147 8.15 -7.12 -24.04
N LEU A 148 8.65 -8.24 -23.48
CA LEU A 148 9.96 -8.29 -22.82
C LEU A 148 10.93 -9.33 -23.40
N GLY A 149 10.43 -10.32 -24.15
CA GLY A 149 11.21 -11.46 -24.64
C GLY A 149 12.34 -11.07 -25.60
N THR A 150 12.08 -10.13 -26.51
CA THR A 150 13.10 -9.64 -27.45
C THR A 150 14.30 -9.00 -26.75
N GLY A 151 14.04 -8.16 -25.73
CA GLY A 151 15.09 -7.56 -24.91
C GLY A 151 15.81 -8.58 -24.03
N TYR A 152 15.07 -9.53 -23.45
CA TYR A 152 15.62 -10.63 -22.63
C TYR A 152 16.64 -11.48 -23.41
N THR A 153 16.26 -11.95 -24.61
CA THR A 153 17.16 -12.73 -25.48
C THR A 153 18.34 -11.88 -25.95
N ALA A 154 18.11 -10.63 -26.37
CA ALA A 154 19.18 -9.75 -26.86
C ALA A 154 20.24 -9.41 -25.80
N ALA A 155 19.84 -9.36 -24.52
CA ALA A 155 20.77 -9.21 -23.40
C ALA A 155 21.63 -10.46 -23.14
N GLY A 156 21.26 -11.61 -23.72
CA GLY A 156 21.97 -12.88 -23.65
C GLY A 156 21.45 -13.84 -22.58
N TYR A 157 20.18 -13.70 -22.16
CA TYR A 157 19.61 -14.51 -21.07
C TYR A 157 18.86 -15.78 -21.50
N GLY A 158 18.96 -16.16 -22.78
CA GLY A 158 18.29 -17.35 -23.29
C GLY A 158 17.13 -17.07 -24.24
N TYR A 159 16.87 -18.04 -25.11
CA TYR A 159 15.64 -18.08 -25.90
C TYR A 159 14.50 -18.66 -25.07
N LEU A 160 13.29 -18.11 -25.24
CA LEU A 160 12.11 -18.55 -24.50
C LEU A 160 11.62 -19.96 -24.89
N ASP A 161 12.10 -20.49 -26.02
CA ASP A 161 11.82 -21.85 -26.51
C ASP A 161 12.81 -22.91 -25.99
N ARG A 162 13.85 -22.51 -25.25
CA ARG A 162 14.80 -23.41 -24.58
C ARG A 162 14.42 -23.65 -23.11
N ASP A 163 15.06 -24.65 -22.52
CA ASP A 163 14.91 -25.04 -21.11
C ASP A 163 15.63 -24.05 -20.16
N ILE A 164 15.17 -22.80 -20.15
CA ILE A 164 15.62 -21.74 -19.24
C ILE A 164 14.52 -21.47 -18.22
N PRO A 165 14.80 -21.54 -16.91
CA PRO A 165 13.80 -21.31 -15.87
C PRO A 165 13.16 -19.92 -15.92
N ALA A 166 11.88 -19.86 -15.56
CA ALA A 166 11.11 -18.62 -15.43
C ALA A 166 11.73 -17.64 -14.43
N LEU A 167 12.47 -18.14 -13.43
CA LEU A 167 13.15 -17.34 -12.40
C LEU A 167 13.95 -16.17 -13.01
N TYR A 168 14.75 -16.46 -14.03
CA TYR A 168 15.63 -15.48 -14.65
C TYR A 168 14.85 -14.45 -15.48
N PHE A 169 13.80 -14.90 -16.17
CA PHE A 169 12.91 -14.03 -16.95
C PHE A 169 12.10 -13.09 -16.07
N VAL A 170 11.52 -13.60 -14.98
CA VAL A 170 10.76 -12.81 -14.01
C VAL A 170 11.69 -11.82 -13.29
N LYS A 171 12.88 -12.26 -12.86
CA LYS A 171 13.87 -11.33 -12.26
C LYS A 171 14.27 -10.23 -13.23
N TYR A 172 14.49 -10.56 -14.50
CA TYR A 172 14.74 -9.55 -15.54
C TYR A 172 13.56 -8.58 -15.67
N ALA A 173 12.33 -9.09 -15.77
CA ALA A 173 11.12 -8.26 -15.89
C ALA A 173 10.96 -7.29 -14.70
N GLU A 174 11.17 -7.75 -13.46
CA GLU A 174 11.15 -6.88 -12.26
C GLU A 174 12.16 -5.72 -12.37
N MET A 175 13.32 -5.97 -12.96
CA MET A 175 14.40 -4.99 -13.10
C MET A 175 14.26 -4.05 -14.30
N THR A 176 13.28 -4.26 -15.19
CA THR A 176 13.04 -3.35 -16.32
C THR A 176 12.36 -2.03 -15.93
N GLY A 177 11.94 -1.86 -14.66
CA GLY A 177 11.33 -0.61 -14.18
C GLY A 177 9.81 -0.55 -14.28
N LEU A 178 9.16 -1.64 -14.71
CA LEU A 178 7.74 -1.69 -15.07
C LEU A 178 6.77 -1.59 -13.90
N LEU A 179 7.22 -1.95 -12.70
CA LEU A 179 6.48 -1.80 -11.44
C LEU A 179 6.87 -0.52 -10.67
N SER A 180 7.72 0.34 -11.26
CA SER A 180 8.20 1.57 -10.62
C SER A 180 7.32 2.75 -11.02
N SER A 181 6.79 3.47 -10.04
CA SER A 181 6.14 4.78 -10.25
C SER A 181 7.15 5.93 -10.38
N THR A 182 8.43 5.66 -10.13
CA THR A 182 9.53 6.63 -10.09
C THR A 182 10.04 6.97 -11.49
N ARG A 183 10.00 8.25 -11.87
CA ARG A 183 10.47 8.75 -13.18
C ARG A 183 11.92 9.21 -13.19
N ASP A 184 12.41 9.69 -12.06
CA ASP A 184 13.79 10.15 -11.88
C ASP A 184 14.41 9.38 -10.74
N LEU A 185 15.69 9.05 -10.86
CA LEU A 185 16.39 8.23 -9.89
C LEU A 185 17.64 9.00 -9.46
N LEU A 186 17.56 9.63 -8.29
CA LEU A 186 18.59 10.48 -7.69
C LEU A 186 19.09 11.64 -8.60
N GLY A 187 18.19 12.25 -9.37
CA GLY A 187 18.52 13.35 -10.28
C GLY A 187 18.95 12.92 -11.69
N HIS A 188 18.98 11.62 -11.96
CA HIS A 188 19.10 11.07 -13.32
C HIS A 188 17.70 10.87 -13.91
N ALA A 189 17.42 11.53 -15.04
CA ALA A 189 16.11 11.51 -15.66
C ALA A 189 15.85 10.19 -16.40
N GLY A 190 14.79 9.47 -16.02
CA GLY A 190 14.40 8.19 -16.64
C GLY A 190 15.50 7.13 -16.64
N SER A 191 15.54 6.33 -17.71
CA SER A 191 16.65 5.41 -17.97
C SER A 191 17.87 6.18 -18.47
N PHE A 192 19.03 5.92 -17.89
CA PHE A 192 20.28 6.62 -18.21
C PHE A 192 21.44 5.67 -18.49
N THR A 193 22.51 6.19 -19.08
CA THR A 193 23.78 5.50 -19.25
C THR A 193 24.94 6.39 -18.76
N ILE A 194 26.12 5.80 -18.57
CA ILE A 194 27.30 6.53 -18.10
C ILE A 194 27.95 7.22 -19.29
N LYS A 195 28.12 8.54 -19.20
CA LYS A 195 28.83 9.30 -20.22
C LYS A 195 30.31 8.90 -20.22
N GLY A 196 30.81 8.49 -21.38
CA GLY A 196 32.15 7.87 -21.48
C GLY A 196 32.18 6.38 -21.12
N GLY A 197 31.02 5.73 -21.00
CA GLY A 197 30.88 4.27 -20.85
C GLY A 197 31.01 3.76 -19.42
N PHE A 198 30.43 2.59 -19.16
CA PHE A 198 30.45 1.92 -17.85
C PHE A 198 31.86 1.57 -17.36
N GLY A 199 32.80 1.35 -18.28
CA GLY A 199 34.20 1.12 -17.95
C GLY A 199 34.77 2.25 -17.11
N SER A 200 34.42 3.51 -17.40
CA SER A 200 34.90 4.67 -16.63
C SER A 200 34.45 4.63 -15.16
N LEU A 201 33.20 4.20 -14.89
CA LEU A 201 32.65 4.03 -13.55
C LEU A 201 33.43 2.97 -12.77
N TRP A 202 33.61 1.78 -13.35
CA TRP A 202 34.27 0.67 -12.66
C TRP A 202 35.76 0.90 -12.44
N HIS A 203 36.45 1.61 -13.34
CA HIS A 203 37.82 2.06 -13.09
C HIS A 203 37.89 3.05 -11.94
N ARG A 204 36.89 3.93 -11.78
CA ARG A 204 36.83 4.85 -10.64
C ARG A 204 36.60 4.11 -9.33
N VAL A 205 35.71 3.12 -9.30
CA VAL A 205 35.52 2.23 -8.14
C VAL A 205 36.82 1.51 -7.79
N ALA A 206 37.46 0.86 -8.77
CA ALA A 206 38.70 0.13 -8.55
C ALA A 206 39.85 1.02 -8.05
N ALA A 207 39.92 2.28 -8.50
CA ALA A 207 40.93 3.24 -8.08
C ALA A 207 40.78 3.69 -6.61
N GLN A 208 39.60 3.53 -6.01
CA GLN A 208 39.36 3.82 -4.59
C GLN A 208 39.68 2.64 -3.67
N LEU A 209 39.76 1.42 -4.22
CA LEU A 209 40.13 0.22 -3.49
C LEU A 209 41.64 0.16 -3.24
N ARG A 210 42.06 -0.43 -2.12
CA ARG A 210 43.46 -0.40 -1.71
C ARG A 210 44.35 -1.40 -2.44
N ASP A 211 43.80 -2.54 -2.87
CA ASP A 211 44.57 -3.63 -3.48
C ASP A 211 43.72 -4.41 -4.51
N VAL A 212 43.83 -4.02 -5.78
CA VAL A 212 43.21 -4.69 -6.94
C VAL A 212 44.31 -5.15 -7.89
N ARG A 213 44.42 -6.46 -8.11
CA ARG A 213 45.49 -7.07 -8.91
C ARG A 213 44.91 -7.77 -10.14
N CYS A 214 45.25 -7.26 -11.32
CA CYS A 214 44.84 -7.82 -12.60
C CYS A 214 45.96 -8.62 -13.25
N GLY A 215 45.62 -9.58 -14.12
CA GLY A 215 46.58 -10.46 -14.79
C GLY A 215 47.22 -11.49 -13.86
N VAL A 216 46.62 -11.73 -12.69
CA VAL A 216 47.16 -12.59 -11.64
C VAL A 216 46.43 -13.93 -11.65
N ARG A 217 47.18 -15.03 -11.75
CA ARG A 217 46.58 -16.37 -11.78
C ARG A 217 46.56 -16.98 -10.38
N VAL A 218 45.36 -17.34 -9.90
CA VAL A 218 45.20 -18.18 -8.71
C VAL A 218 45.61 -19.61 -9.05
N GLU A 219 46.71 -20.09 -8.49
CA GLU A 219 47.24 -21.44 -8.74
C GLU A 219 46.67 -22.47 -7.77
N HIS A 220 46.49 -22.09 -6.50
CA HIS A 220 45.94 -22.97 -5.49
C HIS A 220 45.33 -22.17 -4.32
N VAL A 221 44.21 -22.65 -3.80
CA VAL A 221 43.52 -22.13 -2.61
C VAL A 221 43.39 -23.26 -1.59
N GLU A 222 43.97 -23.06 -0.41
CA GLU A 222 43.93 -24.00 0.71
C GLU A 222 43.17 -23.36 1.89
N ARG A 223 42.01 -23.91 2.22
CA ARG A 223 41.15 -23.45 3.32
C ARG A 223 41.39 -24.31 4.56
N HIS A 224 41.91 -23.69 5.61
CA HIS A 224 42.28 -24.35 6.86
C HIS A 224 41.49 -23.77 8.04
N GLU A 225 41.67 -24.34 9.24
CA GLU A 225 40.85 -24.01 10.42
C GLU A 225 40.83 -22.50 10.77
N HIS A 226 41.94 -21.80 10.53
CA HIS A 226 42.15 -20.41 10.94
C HIS A 226 42.10 -19.39 9.79
N GLY A 227 41.78 -19.82 8.56
CA GLY A 227 41.73 -18.91 7.40
C GLY A 227 41.97 -19.60 6.07
N VAL A 228 42.39 -18.82 5.08
CA VAL A 228 42.57 -19.22 3.69
C VAL A 228 43.95 -18.79 3.19
N ARG A 229 44.68 -19.74 2.62
CA ARG A 229 45.96 -19.51 1.95
C ARG A 229 45.76 -19.58 0.44
N ILE A 230 46.14 -18.52 -0.27
CA ILE A 230 45.97 -18.40 -1.71
C ILE A 230 47.34 -18.22 -2.36
N ARG A 231 47.73 -19.14 -3.24
CA ARG A 231 48.95 -19.06 -4.03
C ARG A 231 48.65 -18.40 -5.37
N VAL A 232 49.26 -17.26 -5.62
CA VAL A 232 49.16 -16.51 -6.87
C VAL A 232 50.53 -16.33 -7.48
N ASP A 233 50.73 -16.75 -8.72
CA ASP A 233 52.03 -16.69 -9.41
C ASP A 233 53.23 -17.12 -8.52
N HIS A 234 54.04 -16.18 -8.02
CA HIS A 234 55.19 -16.42 -7.12
C HIS A 234 54.97 -15.96 -5.65
N GLU A 235 53.76 -15.57 -5.29
CA GLU A 235 53.38 -15.02 -3.99
C GLU A 235 52.38 -15.95 -3.26
N VAL A 236 52.37 -15.88 -1.94
CA VAL A 236 51.37 -16.53 -1.09
C VAL A 236 50.67 -15.47 -0.25
N ILE A 237 49.35 -15.43 -0.35
CA ILE A 237 48.47 -14.52 0.39
C ILE A 237 47.79 -15.32 1.51
N GLU A 238 47.91 -14.84 2.74
CA GLU A 238 47.15 -15.35 3.89
C GLU A 238 45.98 -14.39 4.17
N ALA A 239 44.77 -14.93 4.23
CA ALA A 239 43.53 -14.19 4.48
C ALA A 239 42.66 -14.91 5.52
N ASP A 240 41.83 -14.17 6.24
CA ASP A 240 40.86 -14.73 7.19
C ASP A 240 39.63 -15.31 6.48
N ALA A 241 39.28 -14.79 5.29
CA ALA A 241 38.14 -15.25 4.51
C ALA A 241 38.35 -15.08 3.00
N LEU A 242 37.60 -15.87 2.23
CA LEU A 242 37.55 -15.89 0.78
C LEU A 242 36.14 -15.55 0.29
N VAL A 243 36.03 -14.60 -0.62
CA VAL A 243 34.80 -14.28 -1.33
C VAL A 243 34.93 -14.64 -2.80
N LEU A 244 34.08 -15.54 -3.27
CA LEU A 244 33.98 -15.96 -4.66
C LEU A 244 32.91 -15.14 -5.36
N THR A 245 33.34 -14.30 -6.31
CA THR A 245 32.42 -13.49 -7.13
C THR A 245 32.29 -13.99 -8.55
N VAL A 246 33.01 -15.06 -8.88
CA VAL A 246 32.86 -15.86 -10.09
C VAL A 246 32.20 -17.19 -9.75
N PRO A 247 31.54 -17.85 -10.72
CA PRO A 247 30.98 -19.19 -10.53
C PRO A 247 32.01 -20.19 -10.01
N ILE A 248 31.54 -21.13 -9.18
CA ILE A 248 32.41 -22.06 -8.45
C ILE A 248 33.24 -22.96 -9.39
N ASP A 249 32.72 -23.30 -10.57
CA ASP A 249 33.40 -24.12 -11.57
C ASP A 249 34.65 -23.44 -12.15
N GLN A 250 34.69 -22.10 -12.18
CA GLN A 250 35.85 -21.35 -12.68
C GLN A 250 37.03 -21.38 -11.70
N VAL A 251 36.76 -21.52 -10.40
CA VAL A 251 37.79 -21.57 -9.34
C VAL A 251 38.09 -23.00 -8.91
N LEU A 252 37.21 -23.95 -9.24
CA LEU A 252 37.31 -25.37 -8.88
C LEU A 252 38.70 -26.00 -9.13
N PRO A 253 39.41 -25.73 -10.25
CA PRO A 253 40.73 -26.32 -10.48
C PRO A 253 41.80 -25.89 -9.46
N ALA A 254 41.65 -24.70 -8.88
CA ALA A 254 42.57 -24.16 -7.89
C ALA A 254 42.07 -24.37 -6.45
N LEU A 255 40.77 -24.53 -6.25
CA LEU A 255 40.12 -24.68 -4.94
C LEU A 255 40.32 -26.08 -4.34
N ASP A 256 40.61 -26.16 -3.05
CA ASP A 256 40.51 -27.38 -2.23
C ASP A 256 39.04 -27.77 -2.00
N ALA A 257 38.31 -28.01 -3.08
CA ALA A 257 36.87 -28.15 -3.08
C ALA A 257 36.38 -29.38 -2.28
N THR A 258 35.22 -29.25 -1.68
CA THR A 258 34.44 -30.35 -1.10
C THR A 258 33.73 -31.16 -2.19
N GLU A 259 33.12 -32.28 -1.83
CA GLU A 259 32.28 -33.05 -2.77
C GLU A 259 31.06 -32.25 -3.21
N GLU A 260 30.43 -31.53 -2.28
CA GLU A 260 29.30 -30.64 -2.53
C GLU A 260 29.65 -29.54 -3.54
N GLU A 261 30.78 -28.86 -3.35
CA GLU A 261 31.25 -27.81 -4.27
C GLU A 261 31.60 -28.38 -5.66
N ARG A 262 32.16 -29.60 -5.72
CA ARG A 262 32.40 -30.30 -6.99
C ARG A 262 31.10 -30.67 -7.69
N ASP A 263 30.07 -31.04 -6.94
CA ASP A 263 28.75 -31.35 -7.49
C ASP A 263 28.10 -30.08 -8.06
N LEU A 264 28.02 -29.00 -7.27
CA LEU A 264 27.50 -27.72 -7.72
C LEU A 264 28.23 -27.21 -8.97
N ALA A 265 29.56 -27.29 -8.99
CA ALA A 265 30.36 -26.88 -10.15
C ALA A 265 30.04 -27.64 -11.44
N ARG A 266 29.74 -28.94 -11.36
CA ARG A 266 29.38 -29.76 -12.54
C ARG A 266 28.02 -29.42 -13.12
N GLN A 267 27.17 -28.79 -12.31
CA GLN A 267 25.79 -28.46 -12.68
C GLN A 267 25.67 -27.08 -13.35
N VAL A 268 26.69 -26.23 -13.26
CA VAL A 268 26.68 -24.88 -13.84
C VAL A 268 26.65 -24.95 -15.36
N ARG A 269 25.71 -24.24 -15.97
CA ARG A 269 25.57 -24.07 -17.41
C ARG A 269 25.86 -22.63 -17.82
N TYR A 270 26.26 -22.45 -19.06
CA TYR A 270 26.60 -21.14 -19.63
C TYR A 270 25.94 -21.00 -21.00
N LEU A 271 25.86 -19.76 -21.46
CA LEU A 271 25.41 -19.41 -22.79
C LEU A 271 26.48 -18.52 -23.45
N ASP A 272 26.80 -18.79 -24.71
CA ASP A 272 27.81 -18.01 -25.41
C ASP A 272 27.22 -16.70 -25.94
N TYR A 273 27.88 -15.60 -25.59
CA TYR A 273 27.49 -14.25 -25.97
C TYR A 273 28.68 -13.53 -26.61
N TYR A 274 28.46 -12.88 -27.75
CA TYR A 274 29.51 -12.21 -28.51
C TYR A 274 29.19 -10.73 -28.68
N THR A 275 30.19 -9.89 -28.43
CA THR A 275 30.13 -8.45 -28.67
C THR A 275 31.12 -8.11 -29.77
N THR A 276 30.63 -7.55 -30.87
CA THR A 276 31.43 -7.12 -32.02
C THR A 276 31.25 -5.63 -32.25
N MET A 277 32.34 -4.87 -32.19
CA MET A 277 32.37 -3.46 -32.56
C MET A 277 32.84 -3.34 -34.00
N CYS A 278 32.04 -2.78 -34.90
CA CYS A 278 32.40 -2.66 -36.31
C CYS A 278 31.87 -1.39 -36.95
N SER A 279 32.62 -0.85 -37.91
CA SER A 279 32.10 0.21 -38.79
C SER A 279 31.17 -0.39 -39.83
N ALA A 280 29.94 0.14 -39.94
CA ALA A 280 28.94 -0.35 -40.88
C ALA A 280 28.12 0.78 -41.52
N ASP A 281 27.74 0.58 -42.79
CA ASP A 281 26.82 1.45 -43.52
C ASP A 281 25.43 0.82 -43.64
N GLY A 282 24.41 1.63 -43.91
CA GLY A 282 23.06 1.17 -44.25
C GLY A 282 22.20 0.67 -43.08
N LEU A 283 22.76 0.62 -41.86
CA LEU A 283 22.01 0.29 -40.64
C LEU A 283 21.30 1.51 -40.03
N PRO A 284 20.18 1.30 -39.29
CA PRO A 284 19.53 2.34 -38.51
C PRO A 284 20.48 3.01 -37.51
N ARG A 285 20.50 4.36 -37.50
CA ARG A 285 21.31 5.18 -36.60
C ARG A 285 20.51 5.65 -35.37
N SER A 286 21.26 6.10 -34.35
CA SER A 286 20.76 6.73 -33.12
C SER A 286 19.72 5.90 -32.35
N ALA A 287 19.90 4.58 -32.31
CA ALA A 287 19.00 3.66 -31.63
C ALA A 287 19.71 2.40 -31.15
N PHE A 288 19.14 1.76 -30.13
CA PHE A 288 19.40 0.36 -29.79
C PHE A 288 18.35 -0.51 -30.49
N SER A 289 18.75 -1.26 -31.51
CA SER A 289 17.85 -2.03 -32.35
C SER A 289 17.85 -3.51 -31.97
N LEU A 290 16.69 -4.02 -31.58
CA LEU A 290 16.42 -5.43 -31.26
C LEU A 290 15.93 -6.15 -32.52
N LEU A 291 16.58 -7.23 -32.92
CA LEU A 291 16.23 -7.99 -34.12
C LEU A 291 15.18 -9.05 -33.80
N GLU A 292 13.92 -8.73 -34.04
CA GLU A 292 12.76 -9.56 -33.67
C GLU A 292 12.94 -11.01 -34.17
N LYS A 293 13.24 -11.17 -35.47
CA LYS A 293 13.45 -12.47 -36.10
C LYS A 293 14.51 -13.31 -35.39
N HIS A 294 15.65 -12.72 -35.07
CA HIS A 294 16.80 -13.43 -34.50
C HIS A 294 16.68 -13.67 -32.99
N THR A 295 15.80 -12.92 -32.32
CA THR A 295 15.48 -13.09 -30.89
C THR A 295 14.30 -14.03 -30.61
N ALA A 296 13.48 -14.34 -31.62
CA ALA A 296 12.22 -15.07 -31.44
C ALA A 296 12.41 -16.57 -31.14
N SER A 297 13.46 -17.20 -31.67
CA SER A 297 13.68 -18.65 -31.53
C SER A 297 15.14 -19.01 -31.63
N SER A 298 15.51 -20.08 -30.92
CA SER A 298 16.88 -20.63 -30.91
C SER A 298 17.35 -21.23 -32.23
N GLU A 299 16.48 -21.34 -33.25
CA GLU A 299 16.88 -21.66 -34.63
C GLU A 299 17.82 -20.61 -35.25
N HIS A 300 17.83 -19.39 -34.70
CA HIS A 300 18.70 -18.28 -35.14
C HIS A 300 19.93 -18.09 -34.24
N ALA A 301 20.29 -19.11 -33.44
CA ALA A 301 21.52 -19.12 -32.67
C ALA A 301 22.74 -18.75 -33.54
N GLY A 302 23.60 -17.88 -33.02
CA GLY A 302 24.80 -17.37 -33.70
C GLY A 302 24.58 -16.10 -34.53
N HIS A 303 23.33 -15.77 -34.88
CA HIS A 303 23.02 -14.52 -35.57
C HIS A 303 23.09 -13.31 -34.65
N CYS A 304 23.24 -12.12 -35.26
CA CYS A 304 23.14 -10.84 -34.57
C CYS A 304 21.71 -10.68 -34.01
N VAL A 305 21.57 -10.55 -32.69
CA VAL A 305 20.28 -10.39 -32.00
C VAL A 305 19.95 -8.94 -31.70
N SER A 306 20.97 -8.07 -31.64
CA SER A 306 20.78 -6.63 -31.53
C SER A 306 22.01 -5.86 -31.95
N PHE A 307 21.83 -4.59 -32.30
CA PHE A 307 22.93 -3.66 -32.54
C PHE A 307 22.61 -2.28 -32.00
N HIS A 308 23.64 -1.55 -31.58
CA HIS A 308 23.51 -0.25 -30.97
C HIS A 308 24.41 0.77 -31.67
N HIS A 309 23.78 1.85 -32.15
CA HIS A 309 24.45 3.02 -32.68
C HIS A 309 24.34 4.18 -31.69
N ARG A 310 25.39 4.38 -30.89
CA ARG A 310 25.38 5.34 -29.78
C ARG A 310 25.68 6.78 -30.17
N TYR A 311 26.66 6.99 -31.04
CA TYR A 311 27.21 8.33 -31.32
C TYR A 311 26.87 8.76 -32.75
N GLU A 312 26.26 9.92 -32.93
CA GLU A 312 25.76 10.39 -34.23
C GLU A 312 26.88 10.69 -35.25
N ASP A 313 28.04 11.08 -34.75
CA ASP A 313 29.23 11.44 -35.52
C ASP A 313 30.17 10.25 -35.82
N SER A 314 29.81 9.04 -35.39
CA SER A 314 30.55 7.80 -35.65
C SER A 314 29.82 6.90 -36.64
N ASP A 315 30.55 6.01 -37.31
CA ASP A 315 30.00 4.91 -38.13
C ASP A 315 30.12 3.55 -37.44
N VAL A 316 30.53 3.52 -36.17
CA VAL A 316 30.77 2.31 -35.38
C VAL A 316 29.52 1.86 -34.64
N TYR A 317 29.21 0.58 -34.77
CA TYR A 317 28.10 -0.11 -34.12
C TYR A 317 28.62 -1.14 -33.12
N ALA A 318 27.92 -1.25 -31.99
CA ALA A 318 28.04 -2.37 -31.06
C ALA A 318 27.01 -3.44 -31.43
N CYS A 319 27.45 -4.54 -32.03
CA CYS A 319 26.61 -5.66 -32.45
C CYS A 319 26.74 -6.82 -31.47
N TYR A 320 25.61 -7.44 -31.14
CA TYR A 320 25.54 -8.53 -30.16
C TYR A 320 24.97 -9.78 -30.82
N SER A 321 25.67 -10.89 -30.69
CA SER A 321 25.26 -12.21 -31.19
C SER A 321 25.22 -13.21 -30.04
N TYR A 322 24.36 -14.22 -30.15
CA TYR A 322 24.04 -15.08 -29.01
C TYR A 322 23.76 -16.54 -29.43
N GLY A 323 24.12 -17.50 -28.57
CA GLY A 323 23.64 -18.89 -28.62
C GLY A 323 24.42 -19.84 -29.54
N ALA A 324 25.63 -19.50 -29.96
CA ALA A 324 26.48 -20.34 -30.81
C ALA A 324 27.12 -21.53 -30.05
N ASP A 325 26.40 -22.13 -29.09
CA ASP A 325 26.88 -22.99 -27.97
C ASP A 325 27.62 -24.30 -28.38
N GLU A 326 27.92 -24.51 -29.66
CA GLU A 326 28.69 -25.67 -30.17
C GLU A 326 29.86 -25.28 -31.10
N LEU A 327 30.27 -24.00 -31.14
CA LEU A 327 31.05 -23.47 -32.27
C LEU A 327 32.39 -22.80 -31.93
N ASP A 328 32.89 -22.93 -30.70
CA ASP A 328 34.33 -22.74 -30.43
C ASP A 328 34.89 -23.96 -29.71
N GLY A 329 35.72 -24.71 -30.44
CA GLY A 329 36.07 -26.10 -30.16
C GLY A 329 36.72 -26.38 -28.79
N VAL A 330 36.21 -27.44 -28.17
CA VAL A 330 37.08 -28.50 -27.65
C VAL A 330 37.72 -29.17 -28.87
N ASP A 331 39.00 -28.92 -29.10
CA ASP A 331 39.89 -29.63 -30.04
C ASP A 331 39.27 -30.05 -31.40
N GLY A 332 39.24 -29.13 -32.38
CA GLY A 332 39.41 -29.51 -33.79
C GLY A 332 38.20 -29.56 -34.71
N TYR A 333 37.16 -28.73 -34.52
CA TYR A 333 36.12 -28.49 -35.54
C TYR A 333 36.10 -27.02 -35.99
N GLU A 334 35.92 -26.78 -37.29
CA GLU A 334 35.72 -25.46 -37.91
C GLU A 334 34.43 -24.84 -37.37
N GLY A 335 34.55 -23.88 -36.46
CA GLY A 335 33.44 -23.14 -35.84
C GLY A 335 32.76 -22.16 -36.82
N LEU A 336 31.51 -21.79 -36.51
CA LEU A 336 30.77 -20.73 -37.22
C LEU A 336 31.46 -19.40 -36.96
N ASP A 337 31.90 -18.73 -38.03
CA ASP A 337 32.46 -17.40 -37.95
C ASP A 337 31.34 -16.38 -37.66
N VAL A 338 31.14 -16.04 -36.38
CA VAL A 338 30.17 -15.03 -35.94
C VAL A 338 30.41 -13.67 -36.63
N SER A 339 31.65 -13.38 -37.05
CA SER A 339 31.94 -12.17 -37.83
C SER A 339 31.42 -12.30 -39.27
N GLU A 340 31.51 -13.48 -39.89
CA GLU A 340 30.91 -13.75 -41.21
C GLU A 340 29.39 -13.69 -41.12
N GLN A 341 28.79 -14.32 -40.10
CA GLN A 341 27.35 -14.29 -39.88
C GLN A 341 26.82 -12.86 -39.68
N LEU A 342 27.56 -12.03 -38.93
CA LEU A 342 27.24 -10.61 -38.79
C LEU A 342 27.30 -9.87 -40.14
N ARG A 343 28.27 -10.16 -41.00
CA ARG A 343 28.34 -9.53 -42.35
C ARG A 343 27.12 -9.91 -43.17
N ASP A 344 26.71 -11.18 -43.13
CA ASP A 344 25.53 -11.67 -43.85
C ASP A 344 24.24 -11.05 -43.31
N ASP A 345 24.09 -10.95 -41.98
CA ASP A 345 22.95 -10.31 -41.34
C ASP A 345 22.84 -8.83 -41.73
N VAL A 346 23.97 -8.10 -41.71
CA VAL A 346 24.03 -6.69 -42.11
C VAL A 346 23.75 -6.52 -43.61
N ALA A 347 24.29 -7.39 -44.45
CA ALA A 347 24.01 -7.39 -45.89
C ALA A 347 22.52 -7.65 -46.18
N ALA A 348 21.89 -8.57 -45.44
CA ALA A 348 20.46 -8.85 -45.55
C ALA A 348 19.58 -7.64 -45.15
N MET A 349 20.07 -6.78 -44.26
CA MET A 349 19.43 -5.51 -43.89
C MET A 349 19.74 -4.35 -44.86
N GLY A 350 20.50 -4.61 -45.93
CA GLY A 350 20.88 -3.60 -46.92
C GLY A 350 22.09 -2.75 -46.54
N GLY A 351 22.87 -3.20 -45.56
CA GLY A 351 24.11 -2.57 -45.11
C GLY A 351 25.38 -3.27 -45.57
N GLU A 352 26.53 -2.74 -45.17
CA GLU A 352 27.84 -3.36 -45.40
C GLU A 352 28.74 -3.13 -44.19
N VAL A 353 29.39 -4.19 -43.70
CA VAL A 353 30.39 -4.10 -42.63
C VAL A 353 31.76 -3.92 -43.24
N ARG A 354 32.45 -2.81 -42.93
CA ARG A 354 33.75 -2.48 -43.52
C ARG A 354 34.92 -3.18 -42.80
N SER A 355 34.97 -3.13 -41.47
CA SER A 355 35.98 -3.85 -40.66
C SER A 355 35.57 -3.94 -39.17
N PRO A 356 35.74 -5.09 -38.51
CA PRO A 356 35.57 -5.20 -37.06
C PRO A 356 36.76 -4.55 -36.34
N HIS A 357 36.48 -3.64 -35.41
CA HIS A 357 37.46 -3.02 -34.53
C HIS A 357 37.81 -3.93 -33.36
N VAL A 358 36.79 -4.57 -32.76
CA VAL A 358 36.93 -5.44 -31.60
C VAL A 358 35.90 -6.56 -31.67
N GLN A 359 36.30 -7.78 -31.34
CA GLN A 359 35.38 -8.89 -31.06
C GLN A 359 35.73 -9.52 -29.72
N ARG A 360 34.72 -9.77 -28.89
CA ARG A 360 34.84 -10.42 -27.58
C ARG A 360 33.74 -11.46 -27.40
N GLY A 361 34.14 -12.68 -27.04
CA GLY A 361 33.23 -13.75 -26.60
C GLY A 361 33.18 -13.84 -25.08
N TRP A 362 32.01 -14.20 -24.56
CA TRP A 362 31.73 -14.34 -23.13
C TRP A 362 31.04 -15.68 -22.89
N ARG A 363 31.56 -16.46 -21.94
CA ARG A 363 30.78 -17.52 -21.27
C ARG A 363 29.83 -16.84 -20.29
N PHE A 364 28.64 -16.48 -20.76
CA PHE A 364 27.71 -15.61 -20.07
C PHE A 364 26.58 -16.40 -19.39
N MET A 365 25.83 -15.72 -18.51
CA MET A 365 24.69 -16.26 -17.75
C MET A 365 24.97 -17.66 -17.16
N PRO A 366 25.88 -17.77 -16.18
CA PRO A 366 25.96 -18.97 -15.36
C PRO A 366 24.60 -19.26 -14.71
N HIS A 367 24.02 -20.42 -14.99
CA HIS A 367 22.67 -20.78 -14.55
C HIS A 367 22.52 -22.28 -14.27
N PHE A 368 21.37 -22.63 -13.70
CA PHE A 368 20.93 -24.00 -13.47
C PHE A 368 19.67 -24.30 -14.27
N THR A 369 19.40 -25.58 -14.54
CA THR A 369 18.15 -26.03 -15.18
C THR A 369 16.98 -25.93 -14.22
N GLY A 370 15.77 -26.06 -14.77
CA GLY A 370 14.55 -26.05 -13.96
C GLY A 370 14.52 -27.16 -12.91
N GLU A 371 14.95 -28.37 -13.29
CA GLU A 371 15.06 -29.52 -12.38
C GLU A 371 16.00 -29.22 -11.20
N GLN A 372 17.17 -28.66 -11.48
CA GLN A 372 18.16 -28.31 -10.45
C GLN A 372 17.64 -27.21 -9.51
N LEU A 373 16.91 -26.21 -10.03
CA LEU A 373 16.26 -25.20 -9.19
C LEU A 373 15.16 -25.79 -8.32
N ALA A 374 14.35 -26.70 -8.85
CA ALA A 374 13.32 -27.41 -8.08
C ALA A 374 13.95 -28.26 -6.95
N ASP A 375 15.10 -28.88 -7.21
CA ASP A 375 15.88 -29.64 -6.24
C ASP A 375 16.61 -28.76 -5.19
N GLY A 376 16.50 -27.43 -5.30
CA GLY A 376 17.04 -26.50 -4.30
C GLY A 376 18.54 -26.22 -4.45
N VAL A 377 19.10 -26.27 -5.67
CA VAL A 377 20.53 -25.99 -5.91
C VAL A 377 20.98 -24.61 -5.41
N LEU A 378 20.11 -23.58 -5.45
CA LEU A 378 20.41 -22.25 -4.91
C LEU A 378 20.34 -22.22 -3.38
N ASP A 379 19.45 -23.00 -2.76
CA ASP A 379 19.42 -23.17 -1.29
C ASP A 379 20.73 -23.79 -0.79
N ARG A 380 21.29 -24.75 -1.56
CA ARG A 380 22.58 -25.37 -1.27
C ARG A 380 23.73 -24.36 -1.31
N ILE A 381 23.71 -23.41 -2.26
CA ILE A 381 24.70 -22.32 -2.32
C ILE A 381 24.55 -21.39 -1.11
N GLU A 382 23.33 -21.02 -0.70
CA GLU A 382 23.11 -20.21 0.52
C GLU A 382 23.61 -20.93 1.79
N LEU A 383 23.45 -22.25 1.86
CA LEU A 383 23.97 -23.04 2.99
C LEU A 383 25.51 -23.06 3.06
N LEU A 384 26.21 -22.87 1.94
CA LEU A 384 27.67 -22.79 1.91
C LEU A 384 28.23 -21.47 2.47
N GLN A 385 27.41 -20.44 2.68
CA GLN A 385 27.88 -19.13 3.14
C GLN A 385 28.62 -19.23 4.48
N GLY A 386 29.89 -18.82 4.49
CA GLY A 386 30.78 -18.86 5.64
C GLY A 386 31.39 -20.23 5.94
N GLN A 387 30.99 -21.29 5.23
CA GLN A 387 31.62 -22.60 5.41
C GLN A 387 33.07 -22.55 4.93
N ARG A 388 33.99 -23.09 5.74
CA ARG A 388 35.44 -23.06 5.47
C ARG A 388 35.95 -21.66 5.12
N HIS A 389 35.39 -20.64 5.76
CA HIS A 389 35.73 -19.23 5.53
C HIS A 389 35.49 -18.75 4.09
N THR A 390 34.55 -19.37 3.37
CA THR A 390 34.22 -19.04 1.97
C THR A 390 32.82 -18.48 1.84
N TYR A 391 32.64 -17.47 0.98
CA TYR A 391 31.36 -16.81 0.72
C TYR A 391 31.13 -16.65 -0.79
N HIS A 392 29.89 -16.75 -1.24
CA HIS A 392 29.49 -16.68 -2.64
C HIS A 392 28.64 -15.43 -2.87
N VAL A 393 29.02 -14.56 -3.81
CA VAL A 393 28.38 -13.24 -3.96
C VAL A 393 28.02 -12.87 -5.40
N GLY A 394 28.77 -13.34 -6.39
CA GLY A 394 28.55 -12.99 -7.80
C GLY A 394 27.98 -14.13 -8.62
N SER A 395 27.37 -13.76 -9.75
CA SER A 395 26.86 -14.68 -10.77
C SER A 395 25.65 -15.51 -10.35
N LEU A 396 25.87 -16.72 -9.82
CA LEU A 396 24.81 -17.72 -9.60
C LEU A 396 23.72 -17.28 -8.61
N PRO A 397 24.03 -16.76 -7.40
CA PRO A 397 23.01 -16.37 -6.44
C PRO A 397 22.43 -14.97 -6.71
N ALA A 398 23.14 -14.11 -7.44
CA ALA A 398 22.81 -12.69 -7.56
C ALA A 398 22.08 -12.30 -8.85
N PHE A 399 22.07 -13.15 -9.89
CA PHE A 399 21.69 -12.80 -11.27
C PHE A 399 22.65 -11.77 -11.92
N GLU A 400 22.90 -11.88 -13.22
CA GLU A 400 23.95 -11.14 -13.94
C GLU A 400 23.65 -9.64 -14.18
N LEU A 401 22.54 -9.10 -13.66
CA LEU A 401 22.24 -7.67 -13.73
C LEU A 401 23.06 -6.89 -12.70
N VAL A 402 23.59 -5.73 -13.11
CA VAL A 402 24.47 -4.86 -12.29
C VAL A 402 23.83 -4.55 -10.93
N GLU A 403 22.57 -4.13 -10.92
CA GLU A 403 21.86 -3.78 -9.69
C GLU A 403 21.67 -5.00 -8.77
N CYS A 404 21.35 -6.18 -9.32
CA CYS A 404 21.18 -7.39 -8.51
C CYS A 404 22.52 -7.86 -7.91
N ALA A 405 23.59 -7.79 -8.69
CA ALA A 405 24.96 -8.04 -8.23
C ALA A 405 25.38 -7.09 -7.09
N MET A 406 25.06 -5.79 -7.22
CA MET A 406 25.31 -4.80 -6.18
C MET A 406 24.49 -5.06 -4.91
N ALA A 407 23.20 -5.36 -5.09
CA ALA A 407 22.28 -5.62 -3.99
C ALA A 407 22.70 -6.83 -3.16
N TYR A 408 23.03 -7.93 -3.83
CA TYR A 408 23.45 -9.15 -3.14
C TYR A 408 24.85 -9.04 -2.53
N ALA A 409 25.77 -8.27 -3.13
CA ALA A 409 27.07 -7.97 -2.52
C ALA A 409 26.94 -7.23 -1.19
N ARG A 410 26.08 -6.21 -1.13
CA ARG A 410 25.78 -5.49 0.12
C ARG A 410 25.17 -6.44 1.17
N ASP A 411 24.19 -7.25 0.77
CA ASP A 411 23.52 -8.22 1.65
C ASP A 411 24.51 -9.20 2.31
N VAL A 412 25.40 -9.84 1.55
CA VAL A 412 26.37 -10.80 2.10
C VAL A 412 27.38 -10.11 3.03
N VAL A 413 27.84 -8.91 2.68
CA VAL A 413 28.76 -8.15 3.55
C VAL A 413 28.08 -7.78 4.88
N ASP A 414 26.83 -7.34 4.83
CA ASP A 414 26.05 -6.96 5.99
C ASP A 414 25.74 -8.16 6.89
N ARG A 415 25.41 -9.33 6.31
CA ARG A 415 25.13 -10.57 7.06
C ARG A 415 26.35 -11.13 7.78
N PHE A 416 27.53 -11.07 7.17
CA PHE A 416 28.65 -11.92 7.62
C PHE A 416 29.93 -11.21 8.03
N PHE A 417 30.13 -9.95 7.62
CA PHE A 417 31.41 -9.27 7.81
C PHE A 417 31.36 -8.06 8.74
N ARG A 418 30.21 -7.44 8.93
CA ARG A 418 30.07 -6.38 9.96
C ARG A 418 30.00 -7.01 11.36
N ASP A 419 31.14 -6.98 12.10
CA ASP A 419 31.22 -7.50 13.49
C ASP A 419 30.35 -6.65 14.45
N GLY A 420 29.48 -7.35 15.17
CA GLY A 420 28.33 -6.81 15.90
C GLY A 420 27.09 -7.17 15.10
N THR A 421 26.36 -8.20 15.56
CA THR A 421 25.01 -8.58 15.10
C THR A 421 24.36 -7.39 14.44
N PRO A 422 24.01 -7.45 13.13
CA PRO A 422 23.87 -6.27 12.30
C PRO A 422 23.12 -5.22 13.08
N ARG A 423 23.81 -4.12 13.38
CA ARG A 423 23.20 -2.97 14.01
C ARG A 423 22.08 -2.49 13.08
N ARG A 424 20.86 -2.98 13.31
CA ARG A 424 19.77 -2.10 13.74
C ARG A 424 20.17 -1.41 15.07
N ALA A 425 21.31 -0.71 15.13
CA ALA A 425 21.54 0.25 16.19
C ALA A 425 21.03 1.59 15.70
N GLN A 426 20.02 2.08 16.41
CA GLN A 426 19.95 3.45 16.90
C GLN A 426 20.64 4.50 16.01
N ILE A 427 20.01 4.80 14.88
CA ILE A 427 19.91 6.17 14.36
C ILE A 427 19.42 7.04 15.52
N ASP A 428 20.33 7.82 16.11
CA ASP A 428 20.06 8.76 17.21
C ASP A 428 19.72 10.16 16.69
N ALA A 429 19.30 11.07 17.56
CA ALA A 429 18.87 12.42 17.17
C ALA A 429 19.96 13.18 16.41
N THR A 430 21.24 12.92 16.72
CA THR A 430 22.39 13.52 16.04
C THR A 430 22.48 13.04 14.60
N THR A 431 22.34 11.73 14.39
CA THR A 431 22.42 11.10 13.06
C THR A 431 21.24 11.54 12.18
N ILE A 432 20.02 11.61 12.73
CA ILE A 432 18.84 12.11 11.98
C ILE A 432 18.98 13.59 11.65
N ARG A 433 19.51 14.38 12.58
CA ARG A 433 19.74 15.82 12.38
C ARG A 433 20.76 16.07 11.27
N GLU A 434 21.87 15.36 11.27
CA GLU A 434 22.89 15.47 10.21
C GLU A 434 22.31 15.05 8.86
N TRP A 435 21.57 13.94 8.80
CA TRP A 435 20.88 13.50 7.60
C TRP A 435 19.89 14.55 7.09
N LEU A 436 19.03 15.09 7.96
CA LEU A 436 18.04 16.11 7.61
C LEU A 436 18.70 17.40 7.13
N LEU A 437 19.77 17.85 7.78
CA LEU A 437 20.50 19.06 7.36
C LEU A 437 21.15 18.86 5.99
N GLU A 438 21.72 17.69 5.70
CA GLU A 438 22.30 17.39 4.39
C GLU A 438 21.23 17.35 3.30
N HIS A 439 20.11 16.69 3.54
CA HIS A 439 19.07 16.52 2.52
C HIS A 439 18.24 17.79 2.33
N VAL A 440 17.97 18.55 3.40
CA VAL A 440 17.33 19.88 3.28
C VAL A 440 18.28 20.86 2.56
N ALA A 441 19.59 20.78 2.80
CA ALA A 441 20.57 21.59 2.09
C ALA A 441 20.69 21.24 0.60
N LEU A 442 20.55 19.94 0.27
CA LEU A 442 20.47 19.45 -1.11
C LEU A 442 19.24 20.02 -1.84
N GLU A 443 18.05 19.95 -1.21
CA GLU A 443 16.82 20.51 -1.76
C GLU A 443 16.90 22.03 -1.96
N LEU A 444 17.54 22.74 -1.02
CA LEU A 444 17.70 24.20 -1.08
C LEU A 444 18.93 24.66 -1.88
N ARG A 445 19.76 23.73 -2.38
CA ARG A 445 21.02 23.98 -3.12
C ARG A 445 22.00 24.89 -2.37
N VAL A 446 22.10 24.71 -1.06
CA VAL A 446 23.03 25.46 -0.19
C VAL A 446 23.96 24.49 0.57
N PRO A 447 25.09 24.94 1.12
CA PRO A 447 25.94 24.06 1.93
C PRO A 447 25.25 23.67 3.26
N PRO A 448 25.35 22.41 3.75
CA PRO A 448 24.68 21.96 4.98
C PRO A 448 24.97 22.85 6.20
N ARG A 449 26.21 23.34 6.32
CA ARG A 449 26.66 24.29 7.36
C ARG A 449 25.95 25.66 7.37
N SER A 450 25.18 25.99 6.34
CA SER A 450 24.46 27.26 6.21
C SER A 450 23.04 27.22 6.78
N ILE A 451 22.52 26.02 7.07
CA ILE A 451 21.20 25.81 7.64
C ILE A 451 21.37 25.57 9.14
N ARG A 452 20.69 26.37 9.96
CA ARG A 452 20.68 26.15 11.39
C ARG A 452 19.62 25.10 11.73
N ALA A 453 19.96 24.16 12.59
CA ALA A 453 19.06 23.08 12.95
C ALA A 453 17.83 23.55 13.78
N ASP A 454 17.93 24.71 14.44
CA ASP A 454 16.85 25.38 15.15
C ASP A 454 16.01 26.32 14.26
N ALA A 455 16.33 26.46 12.97
CA ALA A 455 15.56 27.28 12.04
C ALA A 455 14.19 26.65 11.75
N GLN A 456 13.16 27.49 11.59
CA GLN A 456 11.83 26.97 11.29
C GLN A 456 11.78 26.40 9.87
N LEU A 457 11.32 25.16 9.72
CA LEU A 457 11.21 24.48 8.42
C LEU A 457 10.39 25.30 7.40
N SER A 458 9.33 25.97 7.89
CA SER A 458 8.48 26.89 7.12
C SER A 458 9.21 28.14 6.59
N SER A 459 10.33 28.51 7.22
CA SER A 459 11.14 29.68 6.86
C SER A 459 12.30 29.35 5.93
N LEU A 460 12.57 28.07 5.69
CA LEU A 460 13.69 27.61 4.86
C LEU A 460 13.35 27.60 3.36
N GLY A 461 12.10 27.86 2.97
CA GLY A 461 11.70 27.96 1.56
C GLY A 461 11.56 26.60 0.86
N LEU A 462 11.33 25.52 1.61
CA LEU A 462 11.08 24.19 1.07
C LEU A 462 9.72 24.13 0.37
N GLU A 463 9.70 23.68 -0.88
CA GLU A 463 8.48 23.47 -1.65
C GLU A 463 7.81 22.14 -1.27
N SER A 464 6.50 22.02 -1.49
CA SER A 464 5.74 20.82 -1.08
C SER A 464 6.23 19.53 -1.74
N LEU A 465 6.81 19.61 -2.94
CA LEU A 465 7.44 18.46 -3.61
C LEU A 465 8.74 18.05 -2.92
N SER A 466 9.60 19.02 -2.57
CA SER A 466 10.82 18.79 -1.79
C SER A 466 10.52 18.16 -0.43
N ILE A 467 9.43 18.57 0.24
CA ILE A 467 9.01 17.98 1.51
C ILE A 467 8.57 16.52 1.34
N ALA A 468 7.84 16.19 0.27
CA ALA A 468 7.43 14.82 -0.03
C ALA A 468 8.64 13.94 -0.42
N THR A 469 9.58 14.46 -1.19
CA THR A 469 10.85 13.79 -1.54
C THR A 469 11.70 13.54 -0.30
N LEU A 470 11.87 14.55 0.55
CA LEU A 470 12.56 14.44 1.83
C LEU A 470 11.91 13.41 2.76
N GLN A 471 10.57 13.42 2.82
CA GLN A 471 9.80 12.48 3.66
C GLN A 471 9.91 11.04 3.14
N SER A 472 9.86 10.83 1.83
CA SER A 472 10.07 9.49 1.24
C SER A 472 11.48 9.00 1.51
N ALA A 473 12.50 9.79 1.18
CA ALA A 473 13.90 9.43 1.41
C ALA A 473 14.22 9.18 2.90
N LEU A 474 13.60 9.95 3.81
CA LEU A 474 13.74 9.76 5.25
C LEU A 474 13.02 8.49 5.73
N SER A 475 11.86 8.16 5.15
CA SER A 475 11.12 6.92 5.45
C SER A 475 11.90 5.69 5.00
N ASP A 476 12.47 5.74 3.80
CA ASP A 476 13.26 4.68 3.20
C ASP A 476 14.58 4.48 3.97
N TRP A 477 15.24 5.57 4.36
CA TRP A 477 16.47 5.52 5.16
C TRP A 477 16.26 5.03 6.60
N LEU A 478 15.15 5.40 7.24
CA LEU A 478 14.82 4.97 8.60
C LEU A 478 14.27 3.53 8.67
N GLY A 479 13.74 3.02 7.55
CA GLY A 479 13.14 1.69 7.42
C GLY A 479 11.70 1.60 7.95
N PHE A 480 11.02 2.73 8.12
CA PHE A 480 9.60 2.82 8.47
C PHE A 480 8.99 4.12 7.94
N ARG A 481 7.67 4.10 7.70
CA ARG A 481 6.96 5.23 7.10
C ARG A 481 6.94 6.45 8.03
N VAL A 482 7.59 7.54 7.65
CA VAL A 482 7.47 8.86 8.31
C VAL A 482 6.20 9.54 7.80
N PRO A 483 5.24 9.91 8.66
CA PRO A 483 4.01 10.59 8.23
C PRO A 483 4.31 11.93 7.54
N HIS A 484 3.62 12.22 6.44
CA HIS A 484 3.77 13.48 5.71
C HIS A 484 3.41 14.72 6.56
N THR A 485 2.56 14.55 7.58
CA THR A 485 2.16 15.62 8.50
C THR A 485 3.29 16.05 9.43
N LEU A 486 4.35 15.24 9.60
CA LEU A 486 5.41 15.50 10.56
C LEU A 486 6.21 16.79 10.24
N PHE A 487 6.44 17.05 8.95
CA PHE A 487 7.09 18.27 8.44
C PHE A 487 6.22 19.53 8.60
N LEU A 488 4.93 19.36 8.89
CA LEU A 488 3.95 20.43 9.14
C LEU A 488 3.69 20.63 10.64
N GLU A 489 3.76 19.55 11.42
CA GLU A 489 3.48 19.53 12.85
C GLU A 489 4.69 19.92 13.71
N LEU A 490 5.91 19.61 13.26
CA LEU A 490 7.14 19.91 14.00
C LEU A 490 7.86 21.15 13.41
N PRO A 491 8.19 22.15 14.23
CA PRO A 491 8.56 23.46 13.72
C PRO A 491 10.00 23.56 13.17
N THR A 492 10.93 22.66 13.50
CA THR A 492 12.37 22.79 13.19
C THR A 492 13.03 21.44 12.88
N VAL A 493 14.21 21.45 12.24
CA VAL A 493 15.01 20.24 11.98
C VAL A 493 15.41 19.54 13.27
N ASP A 494 15.80 20.29 14.31
CA ASP A 494 16.13 19.76 15.64
C ASP A 494 14.92 19.08 16.29
N ALA A 495 13.75 19.72 16.27
CA ALA A 495 12.53 19.15 16.83
C ALA A 495 12.12 17.86 16.10
N MET A 496 12.32 17.81 14.78
CA MET A 496 12.01 16.63 13.98
C MET A 496 13.03 15.50 14.20
N ALA A 497 14.32 15.81 14.30
CA ALA A 497 15.36 14.84 14.61
C ALA A 497 15.21 14.28 16.03
N GLU A 498 14.89 15.13 17.01
CA GLU A 498 14.63 14.71 18.39
C GLU A 498 13.34 13.89 18.49
N TYR A 499 12.28 14.27 17.79
CA TYR A 499 11.05 13.49 17.73
C TYR A 499 11.24 12.14 17.06
N LEU A 500 11.89 12.08 15.89
CA LEU A 500 12.12 10.83 15.15
C LEU A 500 13.11 9.93 15.88
N ALA A 501 14.10 10.49 16.56
CA ALA A 501 14.98 9.74 17.43
C ALA A 501 14.27 9.30 18.70
N ALA A 502 13.38 10.10 19.29
CA ALA A 502 12.56 9.69 20.43
C ALA A 502 11.56 8.58 20.05
N GLN A 503 11.01 8.62 18.84
CA GLN A 503 10.18 7.55 18.26
C GLN A 503 10.99 6.25 18.03
N ARG A 504 12.30 6.37 17.78
CA ARG A 504 13.22 5.22 17.66
C ARG A 504 13.81 4.74 18.99
N VAL A 505 13.98 5.66 19.94
CA VAL A 505 14.42 5.41 21.32
C VAL A 505 13.26 4.90 22.16
N SER A 506 12.00 5.10 21.75
CA SER A 506 10.77 4.47 22.29
C SER A 506 10.70 2.95 22.08
N ALA A 507 11.80 2.32 21.67
CA ALA A 507 12.13 0.93 21.96
C ALA A 507 12.70 0.72 23.39
N GLU A 508 12.82 1.78 24.20
CA GLU A 508 13.09 1.85 25.66
C GLU A 508 12.46 3.17 26.25
N GLU A 509 11.56 3.06 27.24
CA GLU A 509 10.71 4.08 27.92
C GLU A 509 11.44 5.19 28.80
N PRO A 510 10.78 6.21 29.45
CA PRO A 510 10.21 7.48 28.92
C PRO A 510 10.49 8.81 29.73
N GLU A 511 9.85 9.91 29.25
CA GLU A 511 9.34 11.17 29.90
C GLU A 511 10.23 12.42 30.13
N VAL A 512 9.82 13.60 29.59
CA VAL A 512 9.24 14.76 30.33
C VAL A 512 8.37 15.68 29.44
N VAL A 513 7.16 15.94 29.94
CA VAL A 513 6.15 17.01 29.78
C VAL A 513 6.54 18.34 29.06
N VAL A 514 5.73 18.76 28.08
CA VAL A 514 5.43 20.19 27.80
C VAL A 514 3.92 20.43 27.72
N GLN A 515 3.49 21.52 28.34
CA GLN A 515 2.15 21.82 28.85
C GLN A 515 1.03 21.95 27.80
N ARG A 516 -0.13 21.38 28.15
CA ARG A 516 -1.44 21.72 27.59
C ARG A 516 -1.73 23.23 27.73
N GLN A 517 -2.28 23.84 26.69
CA GLN A 517 -3.39 24.77 26.86
C GLN A 517 -4.61 24.29 26.06
N PRO A 518 -5.79 24.23 26.69
CA PRO A 518 -7.02 23.89 26.00
C PRO A 518 -7.61 25.14 25.35
N LYS A 519 -8.07 25.02 24.11
CA LYS A 519 -9.28 25.73 23.67
C LYS A 519 -10.12 24.79 22.83
N LEU A 520 -11.07 24.15 23.49
CA LEU A 520 -12.32 23.73 22.87
C LEU A 520 -12.92 24.97 22.20
N ALA A 521 -12.81 25.07 20.88
CA ALA A 521 -13.59 25.99 20.08
C ALA A 521 -14.82 25.21 19.59
N LEU A 522 -15.89 25.20 20.40
CA LEU A 522 -17.20 24.78 19.94
C LEU A 522 -17.70 25.78 18.89
N SER A 523 -17.53 25.47 17.61
CA SER A 523 -18.31 26.13 16.56
C SER A 523 -19.69 25.47 16.55
N LEU A 524 -20.65 26.07 17.27
CA LEU A 524 -22.05 25.62 17.38
C LEU A 524 -22.84 25.76 16.06
N THR A 525 -22.15 25.83 14.92
CA THR A 525 -22.66 25.68 13.56
C THR A 525 -21.45 25.42 12.67
N PRO A 526 -21.37 24.31 11.91
CA PRO A 526 -20.33 24.19 10.90
C PRO A 526 -20.50 25.31 9.87
N GLN A 527 -19.40 26.00 9.53
CA GLN A 527 -19.43 26.98 8.44
C GLN A 527 -19.79 26.23 7.14
N ARG A 528 -20.71 26.79 6.34
CA ARG A 528 -21.18 26.12 5.12
C ARG A 528 -20.03 25.97 4.13
N PRO A 529 -19.76 24.78 3.58
CA PRO A 529 -18.77 24.60 2.54
C PRO A 529 -19.06 25.45 1.31
N PHE A 530 -17.99 25.96 0.70
CA PHE A 530 -18.02 26.57 -0.62
C PHE A 530 -17.50 25.56 -1.65
N PHE A 531 -18.38 25.07 -2.53
CA PHE A 531 -18.04 24.16 -3.62
C PHE A 531 -17.65 24.98 -4.85
N CYS A 532 -16.42 24.89 -5.31
CA CYS A 532 -15.88 25.72 -6.40
C CYS A 532 -15.40 24.87 -7.57
N ILE A 533 -16.01 25.07 -8.75
CA ILE A 533 -15.68 24.35 -9.99
C ILE A 533 -14.56 25.08 -10.74
N GLY A 534 -13.57 24.31 -11.23
CA GLY A 534 -12.49 24.82 -12.08
C GLY A 534 -12.95 25.33 -13.44
N GLY A 535 -12.09 26.08 -14.13
CA GLY A 535 -12.34 26.65 -15.45
C GLY A 535 -12.11 25.65 -16.59
N ALA A 536 -12.10 26.16 -17.83
CA ALA A 536 -12.16 25.38 -19.08
C ALA A 536 -11.05 24.31 -19.24
N VAL A 537 -9.96 24.39 -18.46
CA VAL A 537 -8.82 23.44 -18.49
C VAL A 537 -9.09 22.22 -17.58
N GLY A 538 -10.19 22.19 -16.82
CA GLY A 538 -10.60 21.07 -15.96
C GLY A 538 -9.79 20.90 -14.67
N ALA A 539 -8.65 21.55 -14.49
CA ALA A 539 -7.84 21.43 -13.28
C ALA A 539 -8.49 22.12 -12.05
N ALA A 540 -8.59 21.43 -10.91
CA ALA A 540 -9.04 22.05 -9.66
C ALA A 540 -7.90 22.68 -8.83
N TYR A 541 -6.65 22.20 -9.00
CA TYR A 541 -5.53 22.56 -8.12
C TYR A 541 -5.17 24.06 -8.16
N TYR A 542 -5.41 24.75 -9.28
CA TYR A 542 -5.08 26.17 -9.40
C TYR A 542 -5.96 27.06 -8.50
N LEU A 543 -7.04 26.53 -7.93
CA LEU A 543 -7.90 27.21 -6.95
C LEU A 543 -7.31 27.20 -5.53
N LEU A 544 -6.22 26.46 -5.28
CA LEU A 544 -5.60 26.34 -3.96
C LEU A 544 -5.16 27.70 -3.35
N PRO A 545 -4.59 28.67 -4.12
CA PRO A 545 -4.30 30.00 -3.58
C PRO A 545 -5.55 30.71 -3.07
N LEU A 546 -6.69 30.58 -3.76
CA LEU A 546 -7.97 31.16 -3.32
C LEU A 546 -8.47 30.48 -2.04
N ALA A 547 -8.43 29.15 -1.97
CA ALA A 547 -8.79 28.40 -0.77
C ALA A 547 -7.94 28.83 0.44
N ARG A 548 -6.62 28.98 0.26
CA ARG A 548 -5.71 29.47 1.32
C ARG A 548 -6.02 30.90 1.74
N ALA A 549 -6.29 31.80 0.78
CA ALA A 549 -6.59 33.20 1.04
C ALA A 549 -7.93 33.41 1.76
N MET A 550 -8.89 32.47 1.62
CA MET A 550 -10.16 32.48 2.37
C MET A 550 -9.99 32.05 3.85
N GLY A 551 -8.86 31.46 4.22
CA GLY A 551 -8.49 31.10 5.58
C GLY A 551 -9.07 29.76 6.06
N GLN A 552 -8.44 29.17 7.08
CA GLN A 552 -8.81 27.84 7.62
C GLN A 552 -10.23 27.76 8.24
N GLY A 553 -10.89 28.89 8.46
CA GLY A 553 -12.23 28.94 9.04
C GLY A 553 -13.36 28.61 8.06
N GLN A 554 -13.15 28.79 6.75
CA GLN A 554 -14.17 28.63 5.71
C GLN A 554 -13.87 27.37 4.88
N PRO A 555 -14.67 26.29 4.99
CA PRO A 555 -14.45 25.08 4.21
C PRO A 555 -14.59 25.37 2.71
N PHE A 556 -13.60 24.91 1.92
CA PHE A 556 -13.50 25.10 0.47
C PHE A 556 -13.27 23.74 -0.19
N ILE A 557 -14.11 23.39 -1.17
CA ILE A 557 -14.01 22.14 -1.93
C ILE A 557 -13.83 22.49 -3.41
N GLY A 558 -12.68 22.12 -3.99
CA GLY A 558 -12.42 22.28 -5.42
C GLY A 558 -12.87 21.04 -6.20
N LEU A 559 -13.63 21.24 -7.27
CA LEU A 559 -14.14 20.15 -8.12
C LEU A 559 -13.37 20.08 -9.46
N GLN A 560 -12.84 18.90 -9.77
CA GLN A 560 -12.00 18.64 -10.96
C GLN A 560 -12.84 18.16 -12.14
N GLY A 561 -12.53 18.66 -13.34
CA GLY A 561 -13.18 18.30 -14.58
C GLY A 561 -12.91 16.86 -15.00
N PRO A 562 -13.94 16.13 -15.46
CA PRO A 562 -13.76 14.77 -15.95
C PRO A 562 -12.87 14.72 -17.20
N GLY A 563 -12.04 13.69 -17.26
CA GLY A 563 -11.05 13.46 -18.32
C GLY A 563 -9.73 14.21 -18.17
N PHE A 564 -9.58 15.05 -17.14
CA PHE A 564 -8.34 15.80 -16.88
C PHE A 564 -7.12 14.88 -16.62
N ASP A 565 -7.32 13.76 -15.95
CA ASP A 565 -6.27 12.78 -15.63
C ASP A 565 -6.19 11.62 -16.65
N GLY A 566 -7.02 11.64 -17.70
CA GLY A 566 -7.08 10.59 -18.72
C GLY A 566 -7.76 9.29 -18.28
N THR A 567 -8.37 9.24 -17.10
CA THR A 567 -9.05 8.03 -16.58
C THR A 567 -10.45 7.84 -17.16
N GLU A 568 -11.00 8.86 -17.80
CA GLU A 568 -12.34 8.90 -18.37
C GLU A 568 -12.43 9.88 -19.55
N GLU A 569 -13.50 9.79 -20.34
CA GLU A 569 -13.70 10.70 -21.48
C GLU A 569 -14.19 12.09 -21.01
N PRO A 570 -13.68 13.18 -21.61
CA PRO A 570 -14.18 14.53 -21.34
C PRO A 570 -15.66 14.68 -21.69
N VAL A 571 -16.35 15.50 -20.91
CA VAL A 571 -17.77 15.80 -21.12
C VAL A 571 -17.92 17.16 -21.80
N ASP A 572 -18.65 17.19 -22.91
CA ASP A 572 -18.88 18.34 -23.79
C ASP A 572 -20.28 18.98 -23.63
N GLU A 573 -21.03 18.61 -22.58
CA GLU A 573 -22.33 19.17 -22.24
C GLU A 573 -22.35 19.72 -20.80
N VAL A 574 -22.80 20.97 -20.61
CA VAL A 574 -22.86 21.64 -19.30
C VAL A 574 -23.85 20.96 -18.36
N GLU A 575 -24.98 20.50 -18.87
CA GLU A 575 -26.03 19.83 -18.09
C GLU A 575 -25.55 18.50 -17.51
N LEU A 576 -24.76 17.73 -18.28
CA LEU A 576 -24.22 16.45 -17.84
C LEU A 576 -23.09 16.65 -16.81
N LEU A 577 -22.21 17.64 -17.03
CA LEU A 577 -21.21 18.05 -16.04
C LEU A 577 -21.87 18.46 -14.71
N ALA A 578 -22.94 19.25 -14.78
CA ALA A 578 -23.66 19.68 -13.59
C ALA A 578 -24.32 18.50 -12.85
N ALA A 579 -24.92 17.55 -13.57
CA ALA A 579 -25.53 16.37 -12.95
C ALA A 579 -24.50 15.54 -12.17
N ARG A 580 -23.31 15.34 -12.76
CA ARG A 580 -22.21 14.62 -12.12
C ARG A 580 -21.68 15.32 -10.88
N TYR A 581 -21.42 16.63 -10.96
CA TYR A 581 -20.96 17.38 -9.79
C TYR A 581 -22.00 17.43 -8.67
N ILE A 582 -23.30 17.34 -8.98
CA ILE A 582 -24.33 17.23 -7.95
C ILE A 582 -24.15 15.94 -7.14
N ASP A 583 -23.83 14.82 -7.78
CA ASP A 583 -23.65 13.55 -7.07
C ASP A 583 -22.45 13.64 -6.12
N GLU A 584 -21.33 14.22 -6.56
CA GLU A 584 -20.14 14.48 -5.74
C GLU A 584 -20.41 15.49 -4.60
N ILE A 585 -21.10 16.60 -4.89
CA ILE A 585 -21.51 17.60 -3.89
C ILE A 585 -22.39 16.94 -2.84
N LYS A 586 -23.31 16.06 -3.22
CA LYS A 586 -24.25 15.40 -2.30
C LYS A 586 -23.60 14.33 -1.43
N LEU A 587 -22.47 13.75 -1.84
CA LEU A 587 -21.64 12.91 -0.96
C LEU A 587 -21.06 13.72 0.21
N ILE A 588 -20.79 15.01 0.01
CA ILE A 588 -20.16 15.89 1.00
C ILE A 588 -21.20 16.67 1.80
N GLN A 589 -22.22 17.19 1.13
CA GLN A 589 -23.34 17.92 1.72
C GLN A 589 -24.66 17.37 1.14
N PRO A 590 -25.36 16.47 1.83
CA PRO A 590 -26.57 15.84 1.29
C PRO A 590 -27.77 16.78 1.04
N TYR A 591 -27.82 17.92 1.76
CA TYR A 591 -28.94 18.85 1.73
C TYR A 591 -28.51 20.33 1.65
N GLY A 592 -29.30 21.15 0.95
CA GLY A 592 -29.11 22.61 0.92
C GLY A 592 -29.38 23.31 2.27
N PRO A 593 -29.04 24.60 2.41
CA PRO A 593 -28.73 25.53 1.34
C PRO A 593 -27.27 25.49 0.85
N TYR A 594 -27.07 25.17 -0.43
CA TYR A 594 -25.74 25.08 -1.06
C TYR A 594 -25.15 26.45 -1.38
N VAL A 595 -23.83 26.59 -1.22
CA VAL A 595 -23.06 27.71 -1.78
C VAL A 595 -22.12 27.13 -2.83
N ILE A 596 -22.43 27.41 -4.09
CA ILE A 596 -21.73 26.83 -5.23
C ILE A 596 -21.09 27.98 -5.99
N GLY A 597 -19.91 27.78 -6.51
CA GLY A 597 -19.26 28.74 -7.36
C GLY A 597 -18.38 28.09 -8.38
N GLY A 598 -17.78 28.92 -9.21
CA GLY A 598 -16.81 28.45 -10.17
C GLY A 598 -16.14 29.59 -10.89
N HIS A 599 -14.95 29.31 -11.39
CA HIS A 599 -14.13 30.26 -12.11
C HIS A 599 -14.28 30.06 -13.62
N SER A 600 -14.46 31.15 -14.37
CA SER A 600 -14.56 31.10 -15.84
C SER A 600 -15.69 30.15 -16.29
N PHE A 601 -15.38 29.13 -17.10
CA PHE A 601 -16.31 28.04 -17.45
C PHE A 601 -17.01 27.41 -16.25
N GLY A 602 -16.28 27.16 -15.15
CA GLY A 602 -16.84 26.58 -13.93
C GLY A 602 -17.96 27.41 -13.34
N GLY A 603 -18.00 28.73 -13.60
CA GLY A 603 -19.13 29.59 -13.21
C GLY A 603 -20.42 29.25 -13.97
N ILE A 604 -20.33 28.92 -15.25
CA ILE A 604 -21.46 28.48 -16.08
C ILE A 604 -21.99 27.14 -15.56
N VAL A 605 -21.09 26.19 -15.30
CA VAL A 605 -21.44 24.89 -14.71
C VAL A 605 -22.06 25.07 -13.32
N ALA A 606 -21.52 25.96 -12.49
CA ALA A 606 -22.06 26.27 -11.16
C ALA A 606 -23.49 26.83 -11.21
N TYR A 607 -23.83 27.63 -12.23
CA TYR A 607 -25.19 28.07 -12.48
C TYR A 607 -26.12 26.89 -12.79
N GLU A 608 -25.68 25.99 -13.66
CA GLU A 608 -26.46 24.81 -14.02
C GLU A 608 -26.63 23.84 -12.85
N VAL A 609 -25.58 23.58 -12.07
CA VAL A 609 -25.64 22.84 -10.80
C VAL A 609 -26.70 23.46 -9.88
N GLY A 610 -26.66 24.79 -9.72
CA GLY A 610 -27.66 25.52 -8.95
C GLY A 610 -29.09 25.31 -9.47
N ARG A 611 -29.29 25.34 -10.80
CA ARG A 611 -30.59 25.15 -11.44
C ARG A 611 -31.13 23.75 -11.23
N GLN A 612 -30.30 22.74 -11.44
CA GLN A 612 -30.69 21.34 -11.28
C GLN A 612 -30.98 21.00 -9.82
N LEU A 613 -30.19 21.52 -8.87
CA LEU A 613 -30.49 21.40 -7.44
C LEU A 613 -31.85 22.04 -7.10
N ARG A 614 -32.12 23.24 -7.61
CA ARG A 614 -33.44 23.89 -7.45
C ARG A 614 -34.58 23.06 -8.04
N ALA A 615 -34.38 22.48 -9.24
CA ALA A 615 -35.36 21.61 -9.88
C ALA A 615 -35.63 20.33 -9.07
N ARG A 616 -34.61 19.82 -8.35
CA ARG A 616 -34.72 18.67 -7.42
C ARG A 616 -35.31 19.06 -6.05
N GLY A 617 -35.76 20.31 -5.86
CA GLY A 617 -36.38 20.78 -4.61
C GLY A 617 -35.37 21.20 -3.53
N GLU A 618 -34.08 21.27 -3.85
CA GLU A 618 -33.03 21.67 -2.92
C GLU A 618 -32.97 23.19 -2.76
N GLN A 619 -32.42 23.64 -1.63
CA GLN A 619 -32.12 25.06 -1.43
C GLN A 619 -30.72 25.38 -1.97
N VAL A 620 -30.61 26.44 -2.78
CA VAL A 620 -29.32 27.01 -3.19
C VAL A 620 -29.24 28.43 -2.64
N ALA A 621 -28.34 28.64 -1.69
CA ALA A 621 -28.22 29.91 -0.97
C ALA A 621 -27.73 31.03 -1.89
N ARG A 622 -26.67 30.73 -2.67
CA ARG A 622 -26.06 31.66 -3.62
C ARG A 622 -25.17 30.89 -4.59
N VAL A 623 -25.12 31.37 -5.84
CA VAL A 623 -24.12 30.98 -6.83
C VAL A 623 -23.07 32.09 -6.93
N ILE A 624 -21.80 31.77 -6.75
CA ILE A 624 -20.69 32.74 -6.80
C ILE A 624 -19.87 32.47 -8.08
N MET A 625 -20.03 33.34 -9.07
CA MET A 625 -19.33 33.24 -10.33
C MET A 625 -18.08 34.11 -10.29
N ILE A 626 -16.92 33.53 -10.58
CA ILE A 626 -15.66 34.27 -10.63
C ILE A 626 -15.30 34.47 -12.09
N ASP A 627 -15.42 35.72 -12.55
CA ASP A 627 -15.15 36.18 -13.91
C ASP A 627 -15.65 35.22 -15.00
N SER A 628 -16.97 34.93 -14.97
CA SER A 628 -17.63 33.98 -15.87
C SER A 628 -18.45 34.70 -16.95
N TYR A 629 -18.57 34.11 -18.14
CA TYR A 629 -19.17 34.71 -19.34
C TYR A 629 -20.00 33.68 -20.10
N PRO A 630 -21.31 33.90 -20.35
CA PRO A 630 -22.04 33.11 -21.34
C PRO A 630 -21.59 33.44 -22.76
N ALA A 631 -21.71 32.46 -23.65
CA ALA A 631 -21.47 32.62 -25.08
C ALA A 631 -22.52 33.52 -25.75
N VAL A 632 -22.15 34.21 -26.82
CA VAL A 632 -23.10 34.90 -27.70
C VAL A 632 -24.00 33.85 -28.39
N PRO A 633 -25.34 33.93 -28.27
CA PRO A 633 -26.25 32.96 -28.86
C PRO A 633 -26.15 32.88 -30.39
N GLY A 634 -26.27 31.67 -30.94
CA GLY A 634 -26.31 31.43 -32.39
C GLY A 634 -24.98 31.55 -33.12
N GLN A 635 -23.85 31.58 -32.40
CA GLN A 635 -22.52 31.46 -33.02
C GLN A 635 -22.26 30.02 -33.47
N TYR A 636 -21.45 29.86 -34.52
CA TYR A 636 -21.02 28.53 -34.97
C TYR A 636 -19.92 27.99 -34.06
N GLU A 637 -19.91 26.68 -33.85
CA GLU A 637 -18.77 26.01 -33.22
C GLU A 637 -17.51 26.31 -34.05
N PRO A 638 -16.44 26.83 -33.42
CA PRO A 638 -15.23 27.17 -34.14
C PRO A 638 -14.57 25.92 -34.74
N PRO A 639 -13.95 26.02 -35.93
CA PRO A 639 -13.13 24.94 -36.44
C PRO A 639 -11.91 24.74 -35.53
N TRP A 640 -11.70 23.50 -35.09
CA TRP A 640 -10.61 23.13 -34.20
C TRP A 640 -9.27 23.06 -34.95
N ASP A 641 -8.36 23.97 -34.61
CA ASP A 641 -6.95 23.93 -35.01
C ASP A 641 -6.08 23.64 -33.78
N GLU A 642 -5.51 22.44 -33.75
CA GLU A 642 -4.61 21.97 -32.69
C GLU A 642 -3.49 22.99 -32.40
N MET A 643 -2.97 23.66 -33.43
CA MET A 643 -1.91 24.65 -33.26
C MET A 643 -2.40 25.94 -32.62
N ALA A 644 -3.62 26.36 -32.95
CA ALA A 644 -4.22 27.55 -32.35
C ALA A 644 -4.55 27.33 -30.87
N ILE A 645 -4.95 26.12 -30.46
CA ILE A 645 -5.17 25.75 -29.05
C ILE A 645 -3.85 25.79 -28.26
N ILE A 646 -2.77 25.26 -28.84
CA ILE A 646 -1.45 25.29 -28.20
C ILE A 646 -0.98 26.72 -27.98
N ASP A 647 -1.15 27.59 -28.99
CA ASP A 647 -0.80 29.01 -28.91
C ASP A 647 -1.66 29.75 -27.85
N GLU A 648 -2.95 29.40 -27.76
CA GLU A 648 -3.88 29.95 -26.77
C GLU A 648 -3.50 29.53 -25.35
N LEU A 649 -3.29 28.23 -25.09
CA LEU A 649 -2.88 27.70 -23.77
C LEU A 649 -1.51 28.24 -23.33
N TRP A 650 -0.57 28.40 -24.26
CA TRP A 650 0.72 29.03 -24.00
C TRP A 650 0.57 30.49 -23.56
N THR A 651 -0.28 31.23 -24.26
CA THR A 651 -0.58 32.63 -23.96
C THR A 651 -1.28 32.78 -22.61
N ILE A 652 -2.24 31.91 -22.28
CA ILE A 652 -2.92 31.85 -20.99
C ILE A 652 -1.90 31.70 -19.83
N ARG A 653 -0.97 30.75 -19.95
CA ARG A 653 0.07 30.51 -18.94
C ARG A 653 1.02 31.71 -18.78
N GLN A 654 1.43 32.36 -19.87
CA GLN A 654 2.27 33.56 -19.79
C GLN A 654 1.60 34.72 -19.03
N HIS A 655 0.28 34.88 -19.22
CA HIS A 655 -0.49 35.93 -18.57
C HIS A 655 -0.81 35.62 -17.10
N ALA A 656 -1.04 34.35 -16.75
CA ALA A 656 -1.39 33.94 -15.38
C ALA A 656 -0.22 33.95 -14.37
N PHE A 657 1.04 33.93 -14.82
CA PHE A 657 2.22 33.70 -13.95
C PHE A 657 3.40 34.67 -14.21
N ARG A 658 3.13 35.98 -14.29
CA ARG A 658 4.12 37.02 -14.62
C ARG A 658 5.44 36.94 -13.83
N ASP A 659 6.53 37.09 -14.57
CA ASP A 659 7.75 37.82 -14.17
C ASP A 659 7.90 38.97 -15.21
N GLU A 660 7.90 40.23 -14.78
CA GLU A 660 7.70 41.39 -15.67
C GLU A 660 8.84 41.61 -16.69
N ASP A 661 9.97 40.91 -16.54
CA ASP A 661 11.18 41.04 -17.36
C ASP A 661 11.48 39.82 -18.26
N ALA A 662 10.62 38.80 -18.30
CA ALA A 662 10.86 37.62 -19.14
C ALA A 662 10.57 37.92 -20.63
N PRO A 663 11.53 37.69 -21.57
CA PRO A 663 11.30 37.95 -22.99
C PRO A 663 10.17 37.07 -23.52
N ARG A 664 9.20 37.68 -24.23
CA ARG A 664 8.13 36.99 -24.97
C ARG A 664 8.72 35.92 -25.90
N ARG A 665 8.83 34.68 -25.45
CA ARG A 665 9.09 33.55 -26.34
C ARG A 665 7.77 33.20 -27.02
N ARG A 666 7.67 33.55 -28.31
CA ARG A 666 6.66 32.96 -29.21
C ARG A 666 6.96 31.46 -29.33
N VAL A 667 5.91 30.65 -29.46
CA VAL A 667 6.04 29.25 -29.85
C VAL A 667 6.84 29.22 -31.16
N ASP A 668 7.88 28.38 -31.21
CA ASP A 668 8.73 28.29 -32.39
C ASP A 668 7.92 27.66 -33.53
N GLN A 669 7.58 28.50 -34.52
CA GLN A 669 6.74 28.12 -35.63
C GLN A 669 7.40 27.10 -36.58
N SER A 670 8.69 26.79 -36.38
CA SER A 670 9.40 25.75 -37.12
C SER A 670 9.25 24.34 -36.53
N LEU A 671 8.76 24.22 -35.29
CA LEU A 671 8.55 22.94 -34.60
C LEU A 671 7.30 22.22 -35.12
N SER A 672 7.38 20.89 -35.15
CA SER A 672 6.26 20.00 -35.46
C SER A 672 5.19 20.02 -34.35
N PRO A 673 3.93 19.62 -34.64
CA PRO A 673 2.86 19.54 -33.64
C PRO A 673 3.21 18.77 -32.37
N ALA A 674 3.94 17.66 -32.50
CA ALA A 674 4.37 16.84 -31.36
C ALA A 674 5.40 17.57 -30.48
N GLU A 675 6.38 18.24 -31.08
CA GLU A 675 7.40 19.01 -30.36
C GLU A 675 6.79 20.21 -29.63
N ARG A 676 5.75 20.83 -30.21
CA ARG A 676 5.01 21.91 -29.54
C ARG A 676 4.16 21.40 -28.39
N ARG A 677 3.50 20.24 -28.51
CA ARG A 677 2.77 19.58 -27.40
C ARG A 677 3.71 19.22 -26.25
N GLU A 678 4.88 18.71 -26.58
CA GLU A 678 5.92 18.40 -25.61
C GLU A 678 6.45 19.69 -24.93
N GLN A 679 6.72 20.74 -25.70
CA GLN A 679 7.19 22.02 -25.17
C GLN A 679 6.13 22.69 -24.29
N LEU A 680 4.87 22.69 -24.70
CA LEU A 680 3.73 23.15 -23.91
C LEU A 680 3.59 22.32 -22.63
N GLY A 681 3.78 21.00 -22.71
CA GLY A 681 3.74 20.11 -21.55
C GLY A 681 4.85 20.33 -20.53
N ARG A 682 6.08 20.57 -21.00
CA ARG A 682 7.19 21.02 -20.14
C ARG A 682 6.90 22.40 -19.51
N PHE A 683 6.18 23.28 -20.22
CA PHE A 683 5.89 24.66 -19.79
C PHE A 683 4.67 24.78 -18.85
N LEU A 684 3.68 23.91 -19.01
CA LEU A 684 2.53 23.77 -18.11
C LEU A 684 2.84 22.95 -16.84
N GLY A 685 4.06 22.39 -16.74
CA GLY A 685 4.50 21.63 -15.57
C GLY A 685 3.75 20.31 -15.43
N ALA A 686 3.44 19.63 -16.53
CA ALA A 686 2.78 18.32 -16.54
C ALA A 686 3.62 17.28 -15.79
N SER A 687 3.33 17.06 -14.51
CA SER A 687 3.90 16.01 -13.67
C SER A 687 2.77 15.09 -13.18
N GLY A 688 2.69 13.90 -13.76
CA GLY A 688 1.73 12.85 -13.46
C GLY A 688 2.22 11.50 -13.99
N THR A 689 1.47 10.42 -13.82
CA THR A 689 1.85 9.05 -14.24
C THR A 689 1.84 8.85 -15.77
N LEU A 690 1.11 9.68 -16.53
CA LEU A 690 1.04 9.66 -17.99
C LEU A 690 2.18 10.45 -18.67
N PRO A 691 2.72 10.01 -19.82
CA PRO A 691 3.65 10.80 -20.63
C PRO A 691 3.14 12.23 -20.84
N VAL A 692 4.04 13.21 -20.80
CA VAL A 692 3.70 14.65 -20.88
C VAL A 692 2.85 14.96 -22.12
N GLU A 693 3.16 14.32 -23.26
CA GLU A 693 2.39 14.46 -24.49
C GLU A 693 0.95 13.94 -24.34
N GLU A 694 0.75 12.83 -23.64
CA GLU A 694 -0.56 12.22 -23.41
C GLU A 694 -1.38 13.00 -22.40
N HIS A 695 -0.75 13.49 -21.32
CA HIS A 695 -1.41 14.38 -20.37
C HIS A 695 -1.84 15.70 -21.03
N ILE A 696 -1.00 16.26 -21.90
CA ILE A 696 -1.36 17.47 -22.68
C ILE A 696 -2.43 17.17 -23.70
N ALA A 697 -2.39 16.03 -24.37
CA ALA A 697 -3.48 15.60 -25.24
C ALA A 697 -4.80 15.50 -24.45
N ASN A 698 -4.78 14.98 -23.22
CA ASN A 698 -5.96 14.90 -22.35
C ASN A 698 -6.45 16.30 -21.94
N ILE A 699 -5.56 17.18 -21.51
CA ILE A 699 -5.90 18.58 -21.19
C ILE A 699 -6.50 19.29 -22.42
N MET A 700 -5.94 19.08 -23.61
CA MET A 700 -6.45 19.66 -24.85
C MET A 700 -7.82 19.11 -25.22
N ARG A 701 -8.07 17.80 -25.05
CA ARG A 701 -9.39 17.18 -25.24
C ARG A 701 -10.42 17.72 -24.26
N VAL A 702 -10.03 17.92 -22.99
CA VAL A 702 -10.88 18.53 -21.97
C VAL A 702 -11.18 19.99 -22.29
N TYR A 703 -10.16 20.76 -22.66
CA TYR A 703 -10.32 22.15 -23.08
C TYR A 703 -11.25 22.28 -24.28
N GLN A 704 -11.06 21.42 -25.28
CA GLN A 704 -11.93 21.33 -26.45
C GLN A 704 -13.37 21.07 -26.05
N ALA A 705 -13.64 19.96 -25.34
CA ALA A 705 -14.98 19.58 -24.92
C ALA A 705 -15.69 20.70 -24.12
N GLN A 706 -14.97 21.37 -23.22
CA GLN A 706 -15.56 22.43 -22.39
C GLN A 706 -15.86 23.71 -23.18
N VAL A 707 -15.05 24.05 -24.17
CA VAL A 707 -15.33 25.18 -25.08
C VAL A 707 -16.52 24.88 -26.00
N GLU A 708 -16.63 23.65 -26.52
CA GLU A 708 -17.83 23.21 -27.25
C GLU A 708 -19.07 23.30 -26.36
N ALA A 709 -18.95 22.86 -25.10
CA ALA A 709 -20.02 22.96 -24.10
C ALA A 709 -20.45 24.41 -23.86
N ILE A 710 -19.51 25.36 -23.81
CA ILE A 710 -19.79 26.80 -23.66
C ILE A 710 -20.63 27.34 -24.82
N VAL A 711 -20.29 26.97 -26.05
CA VAL A 711 -20.98 27.46 -27.26
C VAL A 711 -22.38 26.87 -27.37
N ARG A 712 -22.55 25.59 -27.03
CA ARG A 712 -23.84 24.88 -27.09
C ARG A 712 -24.80 25.28 -25.99
N TYR A 713 -24.29 25.74 -24.84
CA TYR A 713 -25.11 26.03 -23.67
C TYR A 713 -25.67 27.45 -23.69
N GLU A 714 -26.99 27.56 -23.86
CA GLU A 714 -27.73 28.80 -23.63
C GLU A 714 -28.35 28.78 -22.20
N PRO A 715 -27.85 29.59 -21.25
CA PRO A 715 -28.30 29.52 -19.85
C PRO A 715 -29.80 29.80 -19.71
N PRO A 716 -30.62 28.82 -19.27
CA PRO A 716 -32.06 29.02 -19.12
C PRO A 716 -32.36 29.95 -17.94
N PRO A 717 -33.52 30.64 -17.93
CA PRO A 717 -33.88 31.54 -16.82
C PRO A 717 -34.05 30.80 -15.50
N SER A 718 -33.72 31.44 -14.38
CA SER A 718 -33.76 30.85 -13.04
C SER A 718 -34.12 31.88 -11.95
N ASP A 719 -34.51 31.42 -10.76
CA ASP A 719 -34.73 32.23 -9.56
C ASP A 719 -33.49 32.30 -8.65
N LEU A 720 -32.34 31.76 -9.10
CA LEU A 720 -31.09 31.76 -8.36
C LEU A 720 -30.60 33.17 -8.02
N LYS A 721 -29.97 33.27 -6.86
CA LYS A 721 -29.23 34.47 -6.43
C LYS A 721 -27.77 34.32 -6.81
N ILE A 722 -27.25 35.25 -7.59
CA ILE A 722 -25.91 35.19 -8.16
C ILE A 722 -25.09 36.38 -7.66
N THR A 723 -23.87 36.10 -7.20
CA THR A 723 -22.81 37.10 -7.12
C THR A 723 -21.79 36.82 -8.21
N LEU A 724 -21.66 37.74 -9.16
CA LEU A 724 -20.59 37.75 -10.15
C LEU A 724 -19.44 38.61 -9.61
N VAL A 725 -18.30 37.98 -9.33
CA VAL A 725 -17.05 38.68 -9.03
C VAL A 725 -16.34 38.93 -10.36
N LYS A 726 -16.42 40.16 -10.87
CA LYS A 726 -15.87 40.58 -12.17
C LYS A 726 -14.48 41.19 -11.97
N ALA A 727 -13.51 40.74 -12.77
CA ALA A 727 -12.17 41.33 -12.77
C ALA A 727 -12.15 42.64 -13.61
N ASP A 728 -11.57 43.72 -13.07
CA ASP A 728 -11.60 45.04 -13.71
C ASP A 728 -10.85 45.09 -15.05
N GLY A 729 -9.80 44.28 -15.19
CA GLY A 729 -9.00 44.15 -16.40
C GLY A 729 -9.64 43.26 -17.49
N GLY A 730 -10.72 42.53 -17.17
CA GLY A 730 -11.37 41.58 -18.09
C GLY A 730 -10.40 40.55 -18.67
N PHE A 731 -10.65 40.07 -19.89
CA PHE A 731 -9.67 39.27 -20.64
C PHE A 731 -8.55 40.16 -21.23
N PRO A 732 -7.26 39.75 -21.13
CA PRO A 732 -6.15 40.46 -21.78
C PRO A 732 -6.38 40.66 -23.29
N GLN A 733 -6.07 41.85 -23.82
CA GLN A 733 -6.35 42.22 -25.21
C GLN A 733 -5.74 41.25 -26.25
N VAL A 734 -4.59 40.64 -25.95
CA VAL A 734 -3.93 39.63 -26.80
C VAL A 734 -4.79 38.39 -27.04
N LEU A 735 -5.71 38.06 -26.13
CA LEU A 735 -6.63 36.93 -26.27
C LEU A 735 -8.02 37.35 -26.80
N LYS A 736 -8.27 38.66 -26.99
CA LYS A 736 -9.54 39.13 -27.60
C LYS A 736 -9.55 38.94 -29.12
N ASP A 737 -8.39 39.01 -29.77
CA ASP A 737 -8.26 38.96 -31.23
C ASP A 737 -8.09 37.53 -31.78
N ASP A 738 -7.61 36.59 -30.95
CA ASP A 738 -7.24 35.22 -31.35
C ASP A 738 -8.18 34.13 -30.78
N ARG A 739 -9.29 34.50 -30.13
CA ARG A 739 -10.21 33.52 -29.52
C ARG A 739 -11.19 32.91 -30.51
N HIS A 740 -11.43 31.63 -30.31
CA HIS A 740 -12.35 30.80 -31.07
C HIS A 740 -13.83 31.00 -30.69
N ILE A 741 -14.13 31.69 -29.58
CA ILE A 741 -15.49 31.94 -29.10
C ILE A 741 -15.79 33.42 -28.89
N GLU A 742 -16.96 33.86 -29.32
CA GLU A 742 -17.48 35.21 -29.05
C GLU A 742 -18.14 35.27 -27.67
N LEU A 743 -17.60 36.12 -26.79
CA LEU A 743 -18.09 36.36 -25.44
C LEU A 743 -18.47 37.83 -25.22
N HIS A 744 -19.37 38.06 -24.27
CA HIS A 744 -19.83 39.37 -23.81
C HIS A 744 -18.80 40.09 -22.90
N LEU A 745 -17.61 40.38 -23.44
CA LEU A 745 -16.45 40.84 -22.67
C LEU A 745 -16.60 42.24 -22.06
N ASP A 746 -17.24 43.15 -22.77
CA ASP A 746 -17.32 44.57 -22.39
C ASP A 746 -18.61 44.91 -21.64
N ASP A 747 -19.43 43.90 -21.35
CA ASP A 747 -20.71 44.09 -20.69
C ASP A 747 -20.58 44.27 -19.17
N PRO A 748 -21.50 45.05 -18.54
CA PRO A 748 -21.43 45.37 -17.11
C PRO A 748 -21.43 44.15 -16.20
N ALA A 749 -22.11 43.05 -16.58
CA ALA A 749 -22.13 41.79 -15.83
C ALA A 749 -21.69 40.59 -16.70
N ASN A 750 -20.71 40.80 -17.58
CA ASN A 750 -20.14 39.76 -18.47
C ASN A 750 -21.18 39.09 -19.39
N GLY A 751 -22.35 39.70 -19.59
CA GLY A 751 -23.47 39.13 -20.37
C GLY A 751 -24.52 38.42 -19.53
N TRP A 752 -24.28 38.18 -18.24
CA TRP A 752 -25.27 37.60 -17.32
C TRP A 752 -26.48 38.51 -17.09
N GLU A 753 -26.38 39.81 -17.37
CA GLU A 753 -27.53 40.73 -17.30
C GLU A 753 -28.64 40.42 -18.33
N ARG A 754 -28.33 39.59 -19.34
CA ARG A 754 -29.28 39.12 -20.34
C ARG A 754 -30.00 37.84 -19.92
N VAL A 755 -29.48 37.11 -18.93
CA VAL A 755 -30.10 35.90 -18.37
C VAL A 755 -31.00 36.33 -17.22
N ARG A 756 -32.29 35.94 -17.27
CA ARG A 756 -33.22 36.24 -16.18
C ARG A 756 -32.86 35.39 -14.95
N THR A 757 -32.38 36.04 -13.91
CA THR A 757 -32.01 35.45 -12.62
C THR A 757 -32.89 36.04 -11.49
N GLY A 758 -32.90 35.43 -10.31
CA GLY A 758 -33.65 35.95 -9.17
C GLY A 758 -32.99 37.20 -8.56
N GLU A 759 -31.67 37.21 -8.50
CA GLU A 759 -30.84 38.33 -8.07
C GLU A 759 -29.48 38.24 -8.78
N LEU A 760 -28.98 39.34 -9.34
CA LEU A 760 -27.63 39.42 -9.92
C LEU A 760 -26.89 40.59 -9.29
N GLU A 761 -25.88 40.27 -8.48
CA GLU A 761 -24.99 41.23 -7.85
C GLU A 761 -23.61 41.17 -8.51
N VAL A 762 -23.06 42.31 -8.94
CA VAL A 762 -21.72 42.39 -9.53
C VAL A 762 -20.76 43.04 -8.54
N VAL A 763 -19.66 42.35 -8.24
CA VAL A 763 -18.57 42.83 -7.36
C VAL A 763 -17.29 42.93 -8.17
N HIS A 764 -16.69 44.12 -8.20
CA HIS A 764 -15.47 44.39 -8.94
C HIS A 764 -14.23 44.07 -8.10
N VAL A 765 -13.24 43.41 -8.71
CA VAL A 765 -11.93 43.13 -8.09
C VAL A 765 -10.79 43.55 -9.03
N PRO A 766 -9.67 44.05 -8.47
CA PRO A 766 -8.49 44.37 -9.26
C PRO A 766 -7.92 43.11 -9.91
N GLY A 767 -7.27 43.28 -11.07
CA GLY A 767 -6.70 42.19 -11.85
C GLY A 767 -7.46 41.93 -13.15
N ASP A 768 -7.01 40.92 -13.89
CA ASP A 768 -7.64 40.42 -15.11
C ASP A 768 -8.14 38.97 -14.90
N HIS A 769 -8.75 38.39 -15.93
CA HIS A 769 -9.32 37.03 -15.89
C HIS A 769 -8.36 35.96 -15.33
N PHE A 770 -7.04 36.13 -15.53
CA PHE A 770 -6.05 35.13 -15.15
C PHE A 770 -5.32 35.51 -13.87
N ASN A 771 -4.98 36.79 -13.70
CA ASN A 771 -4.18 37.24 -12.57
C ASN A 771 -5.00 37.53 -11.30
N ALA A 772 -6.35 37.53 -11.39
CA ALA A 772 -7.22 37.72 -10.22
C ALA A 772 -7.03 36.63 -9.15
N LEU A 773 -6.57 35.43 -9.53
CA LEU A 773 -6.32 34.27 -8.65
C LEU A 773 -4.90 34.21 -8.06
N VAL A 774 -4.05 35.20 -8.35
CA VAL A 774 -2.68 35.28 -7.82
C VAL A 774 -2.42 36.63 -7.15
N PRO A 775 -1.44 36.73 -6.21
CA PRO A 775 -1.08 38.02 -5.61
C PRO A 775 -0.64 39.04 -6.68
N PRO A 776 -0.96 40.34 -6.51
CA PRO A 776 -1.61 40.97 -5.35
C PRO A 776 -3.16 40.93 -5.37
N SER A 777 -3.77 40.58 -6.50
CA SER A 777 -5.22 40.62 -6.71
C SER A 777 -6.00 39.58 -5.90
N LEU A 778 -5.37 38.44 -5.60
CA LEU A 778 -5.93 37.31 -4.86
C LEU A 778 -6.64 37.70 -3.56
N THR A 779 -6.08 38.64 -2.79
CA THR A 779 -6.68 39.07 -1.52
C THR A 779 -8.02 39.79 -1.74
N ALA A 780 -8.12 40.61 -2.78
CA ALA A 780 -9.37 41.29 -3.11
C ALA A 780 -10.44 40.30 -3.60
N LEU A 781 -10.03 39.31 -4.41
CA LEU A 781 -10.89 38.21 -4.83
C LEU A 781 -11.42 37.39 -3.64
N ALA A 782 -10.54 36.94 -2.75
CA ALA A 782 -10.93 36.18 -1.56
C ALA A 782 -11.91 36.98 -0.68
N ASN A 783 -11.66 38.28 -0.49
CA ASN A 783 -12.56 39.15 0.26
C ASN A 783 -13.92 39.34 -0.43
N ALA A 784 -13.96 39.40 -1.76
CA ALA A 784 -15.22 39.48 -2.51
C ALA A 784 -16.05 38.20 -2.37
N VAL A 785 -15.41 37.03 -2.46
CA VAL A 785 -16.04 35.72 -2.26
C VAL A 785 -16.54 35.58 -0.81
N LEU A 786 -15.69 35.87 0.19
CA LEU A 786 -16.08 35.85 1.60
C LEU A 786 -17.20 36.85 1.90
N GLY A 787 -17.16 38.04 1.29
CA GLY A 787 -18.22 39.04 1.40
C GLY A 787 -19.55 38.56 0.80
N ALA A 788 -19.50 37.82 -0.31
CA ALA A 788 -20.69 37.20 -0.91
C ALA A 788 -21.25 36.10 0.01
N ILE A 789 -20.39 35.29 0.61
CA ILE A 789 -20.78 34.25 1.59
C ILE A 789 -21.37 34.89 2.85
N ALA A 790 -20.77 35.96 3.36
CA ALA A 790 -21.21 36.67 4.56
C ALA A 790 -22.58 37.34 4.41
N LYS A 791 -23.01 37.68 3.18
CA LYS A 791 -24.35 38.21 2.88
C LYS A 791 -25.43 37.13 2.94
N ILE A 792 -25.04 35.86 2.91
CA ILE A 792 -25.97 34.75 3.04
C ILE A 792 -26.39 34.73 4.51
N PRO A 793 -27.69 34.91 4.83
CA PRO A 793 -28.15 34.86 6.21
C PRO A 793 -27.63 33.58 6.85
N ALA A 794 -27.15 33.64 8.10
CA ALA A 794 -26.87 32.45 8.90
C ALA A 794 -28.03 31.46 8.69
N PRO A 795 -27.73 30.15 8.54
CA PRO A 795 -28.74 29.22 8.06
C PRO A 795 -29.97 29.43 8.93
N PRO A 796 -31.20 29.54 8.36
CA PRO A 796 -32.38 29.48 9.21
C PRO A 796 -32.12 28.28 10.13
N PRO A 797 -32.39 28.40 11.45
CA PRO A 797 -32.22 27.26 12.33
C PRO A 797 -32.85 26.12 11.55
N PRO A 798 -32.04 25.11 11.22
CA PRO A 798 -32.38 24.11 10.24
C PRO A 798 -33.81 23.70 10.57
N ARG A 799 -34.67 23.52 9.54
CA ARG A 799 -35.88 22.71 9.74
C ARG A 799 -35.37 21.48 10.48
N GLN A 800 -35.65 21.41 11.80
CA GLN A 800 -34.80 20.78 12.81
C GLN A 800 -33.62 20.03 12.18
N LEU A 801 -32.37 20.54 12.26
CA LEU A 801 -31.18 19.74 11.88
C LEU A 801 -31.40 18.49 12.69
N ASN A 802 -31.69 17.39 12.00
CA ASN A 802 -31.80 16.14 12.67
C ASN A 802 -30.34 15.80 12.92
N VAL A 803 -29.79 16.27 14.05
CA VAL A 803 -28.42 15.99 14.48
C VAL A 803 -28.19 14.47 14.41
N GLU A 804 -29.25 13.70 14.66
CA GLU A 804 -29.38 12.26 14.42
C GLU A 804 -28.99 11.79 13.01
N ALA A 805 -29.32 12.52 11.95
CA ALA A 805 -29.04 12.12 10.56
C ALA A 805 -27.60 12.42 10.10
N SER A 806 -26.78 13.08 10.93
CA SER A 806 -25.36 13.35 10.65
C SER A 806 -24.42 12.55 11.55
N ILE A 807 -24.98 11.70 12.43
CA ILE A 807 -24.24 10.86 13.35
C ILE A 807 -24.12 9.47 12.72
N HIS A 808 -22.89 9.00 12.51
CA HIS A 808 -22.60 7.64 12.05
C HIS A 808 -21.56 6.98 12.94
N ILE A 809 -21.78 5.72 13.31
CA ILE A 809 -20.72 4.89 13.91
C ILE A 809 -19.78 4.46 12.78
N ASN A 810 -18.59 5.06 12.71
CA ASN A 810 -17.52 4.57 11.83
C ASN A 810 -16.53 3.71 12.65
N PRO A 811 -16.63 2.38 12.58
CA PRO A 811 -15.77 1.49 13.33
C PRO A 811 -14.33 1.47 12.83
N MET A 812 -14.04 2.03 11.65
CA MET A 812 -12.70 2.08 11.06
C MET A 812 -11.95 3.37 11.41
N ASN A 813 -12.58 4.31 12.11
CA ASN A 813 -11.91 5.52 12.56
C ASN A 813 -10.84 5.16 13.63
N PRO A 814 -9.55 5.50 13.43
CA PRO A 814 -8.48 5.18 14.38
C PRO A 814 -8.73 5.68 15.81
N ASP A 815 -9.32 6.87 15.95
CA ASP A 815 -9.65 7.43 17.26
C ASP A 815 -10.77 6.63 17.95
N PHE A 816 -11.76 6.19 17.19
CA PHE A 816 -12.84 5.33 17.69
C PHE A 816 -12.34 3.93 18.06
N LEU A 817 -11.42 3.36 17.27
CA LEU A 817 -10.79 2.07 17.56
C LEU A 817 -9.95 2.12 18.84
N ALA A 818 -9.19 3.20 19.02
CA ALA A 818 -8.39 3.40 20.23
C ALA A 818 -9.28 3.54 21.47
N ASP A 819 -10.27 4.43 21.43
CA ASP A 819 -11.20 4.67 22.54
C ASP A 819 -12.60 5.12 22.05
N PRO A 820 -13.61 4.22 22.04
CA PRO A 820 -14.96 4.56 21.58
C PRO A 820 -15.81 5.27 22.66
N TYR A 821 -15.36 5.29 23.92
CA TYR A 821 -16.18 5.75 25.05
C TYR A 821 -16.47 7.26 25.04
N PRO A 822 -15.53 8.16 24.66
CA PRO A 822 -15.83 9.59 24.47
C PRO A 822 -16.91 9.83 23.42
N PHE A 823 -16.89 9.07 22.34
CA PHE A 823 -17.91 9.15 21.29
C PHE A 823 -19.26 8.62 21.81
N TYR A 824 -19.28 7.49 22.50
CA TYR A 824 -20.50 6.97 23.12
C TYR A 824 -21.12 7.93 24.14
N ASP A 825 -20.29 8.67 24.89
CA ASP A 825 -20.76 9.69 25.82
C ASP A 825 -21.47 10.83 25.11
N LEU A 826 -20.84 11.35 24.06
CA LEU A 826 -21.44 12.35 23.18
C LEU A 826 -22.77 11.86 22.59
N LEU A 827 -22.84 10.60 22.15
CA LEU A 827 -24.08 10.01 21.62
C LEU A 827 -25.20 9.91 22.65
N ARG A 828 -24.89 9.47 23.88
CA ARG A 828 -25.89 9.39 24.95
C ARG A 828 -26.50 10.75 25.28
N ASP A 829 -25.72 11.82 25.16
CA ASP A 829 -26.16 13.19 25.43
C ASP A 829 -26.95 13.80 24.27
N LEU A 830 -26.48 13.63 23.03
CA LEU A 830 -27.07 14.26 21.86
C LEU A 830 -28.26 13.47 21.28
N ALA A 831 -28.12 12.15 21.20
CA ALA A 831 -28.98 11.29 20.37
C ALA A 831 -28.99 9.85 20.92
N PRO A 832 -29.59 9.60 22.09
CA PRO A 832 -29.53 8.29 22.75
C PRO A 832 -30.29 7.17 22.01
N VAL A 833 -31.24 7.54 21.15
CA VAL A 833 -31.98 6.67 20.23
C VAL A 833 -32.06 7.41 18.89
N TYR A 834 -31.30 6.95 17.90
CA TYR A 834 -31.26 7.59 16.59
C TYR A 834 -31.21 6.56 15.47
N ARG A 835 -31.56 6.97 14.25
CA ARG A 835 -31.41 6.12 13.06
C ARG A 835 -30.08 6.42 12.40
N ASP A 836 -29.23 5.41 12.30
CA ASP A 836 -27.98 5.48 11.56
C ASP A 836 -28.24 5.01 10.12
N GLU A 837 -27.97 5.89 9.15
CA GLU A 837 -28.20 5.57 7.73
C GLU A 837 -27.22 4.54 7.19
N ALA A 838 -25.97 4.51 7.71
CA ALA A 838 -24.94 3.59 7.25
C ALA A 838 -25.23 2.14 7.70
N LEU A 839 -25.82 1.98 8.89
CA LEU A 839 -26.25 0.69 9.42
C LEU A 839 -27.66 0.27 8.96
N ASP A 840 -28.39 1.17 8.28
CA ASP A 840 -29.83 1.04 7.98
C ASP A 840 -30.64 0.55 9.22
N GLY A 841 -30.46 1.22 10.35
CA GLY A 841 -31.10 0.79 11.59
C GLY A 841 -31.02 1.80 12.74
N TRP A 842 -31.70 1.44 13.82
CA TRP A 842 -31.81 2.27 15.03
C TRP A 842 -30.73 1.94 16.03
N VAL A 843 -29.91 2.91 16.42
CA VAL A 843 -28.84 2.76 17.39
C VAL A 843 -29.31 3.25 18.77
N LEU A 844 -29.11 2.42 19.80
CA LEU A 844 -29.50 2.70 21.18
C LEU A 844 -28.27 2.65 22.09
N THR A 845 -28.00 3.72 22.84
CA THR A 845 -26.76 3.87 23.63
C THR A 845 -26.97 3.95 25.14
N ARG A 846 -28.19 4.24 25.61
CA ARG A 846 -28.52 4.32 27.04
C ARG A 846 -28.99 2.98 27.61
N TYR A 847 -28.65 2.74 28.87
CA TYR A 847 -28.86 1.47 29.56
C TYR A 847 -30.35 1.06 29.63
N ALA A 848 -31.24 2.02 29.91
CA ALA A 848 -32.66 1.77 30.07
C ALA A 848 -33.30 1.29 28.75
N GLU A 849 -33.05 2.02 27.65
CA GLU A 849 -33.59 1.73 26.32
C GLU A 849 -33.04 0.42 25.76
N VAL A 850 -31.73 0.19 25.88
CA VAL A 850 -31.11 -1.10 25.49
C VAL A 850 -31.74 -2.25 26.27
N THR A 851 -31.87 -2.14 27.60
CA THR A 851 -32.43 -3.21 28.43
C THR A 851 -33.88 -3.52 28.08
N ASP A 852 -34.68 -2.48 27.83
CA ASP A 852 -36.08 -2.59 27.45
C ASP A 852 -36.22 -3.31 26.09
N VAL A 853 -35.53 -2.84 25.05
CA VAL A 853 -35.54 -3.47 23.71
C VAL A 853 -35.14 -4.95 23.76
N LEU A 854 -34.08 -5.30 24.49
CA LEU A 854 -33.63 -6.69 24.60
C LEU A 854 -34.62 -7.63 25.32
N ARG A 855 -35.56 -7.08 26.10
CA ARG A 855 -36.57 -7.86 26.84
C ARG A 855 -37.93 -7.88 26.17
N ARG A 856 -38.16 -7.01 25.17
CA ARG A 856 -39.44 -6.89 24.46
C ARG A 856 -39.73 -8.16 23.64
N PRO A 857 -40.91 -8.78 23.80
CA PRO A 857 -41.29 -9.96 23.01
C PRO A 857 -41.42 -9.70 21.51
N THR A 858 -41.64 -8.45 21.12
CA THR A 858 -41.84 -7.98 19.74
C THR A 858 -40.56 -7.48 19.08
N VAL A 859 -39.43 -7.69 19.75
CA VAL A 859 -38.08 -7.50 19.23
C VAL A 859 -37.44 -8.87 19.17
N VAL A 860 -37.00 -9.27 17.98
CA VAL A 860 -36.51 -10.63 17.67
C VAL A 860 -35.17 -10.57 16.94
N ARG A 861 -34.49 -11.70 16.80
CA ARG A 861 -33.33 -11.82 15.90
C ARG A 861 -33.78 -11.72 14.43
N PRO A 862 -33.13 -10.91 13.58
CA PRO A 862 -33.38 -10.95 12.14
C PRO A 862 -32.96 -12.31 11.58
N SER A 863 -33.62 -12.77 10.51
CA SER A 863 -33.17 -13.97 9.81
C SER A 863 -31.84 -13.71 9.11
N THR A 864 -31.06 -14.77 8.91
CA THR A 864 -29.81 -14.70 8.15
C THR A 864 -30.08 -14.15 6.74
N GLU A 865 -31.17 -14.55 6.10
CA GLU A 865 -31.57 -14.00 4.80
C GLU A 865 -31.77 -12.47 4.84
N THR A 866 -32.38 -11.94 5.90
CA THR A 866 -32.57 -10.49 6.10
C THR A 866 -31.24 -9.77 6.22
N LEU A 867 -30.23 -10.39 6.85
CA LEU A 867 -28.90 -9.80 6.98
C LEU A 867 -28.12 -9.90 5.66
N LEU A 868 -28.18 -11.06 4.99
CA LEU A 868 -27.47 -11.31 3.74
C LEU A 868 -27.94 -10.41 2.60
N THR A 869 -29.22 -10.05 2.50
CA THR A 869 -29.71 -9.14 1.44
C THR A 869 -29.13 -7.73 1.50
N ARG A 870 -28.41 -7.39 2.57
CA ARG A 870 -27.71 -6.11 2.75
C ARG A 870 -26.23 -6.17 2.35
N LEU A 871 -25.70 -7.34 2.02
CA LEU A 871 -24.32 -7.50 1.57
C LEU A 871 -24.19 -7.35 0.05
N PRO A 872 -23.03 -6.88 -0.45
CA PRO A 872 -22.70 -6.91 -1.87
C PRO A 872 -22.80 -8.31 -2.49
N GLU A 873 -23.20 -8.40 -3.76
CA GLU A 873 -23.50 -9.67 -4.44
C GLU A 873 -22.25 -10.57 -4.63
N ASP A 874 -21.09 -9.96 -4.83
CA ASP A 874 -19.77 -10.61 -4.94
C ASP A 874 -19.29 -11.19 -3.59
N VAL A 875 -19.56 -10.50 -2.49
CA VAL A 875 -19.33 -11.03 -1.13
C VAL A 875 -20.24 -12.22 -0.87
N LEU A 876 -21.54 -12.10 -1.18
CA LEU A 876 -22.51 -13.19 -1.03
C LEU A 876 -22.12 -14.45 -1.82
N ALA A 877 -21.59 -14.29 -3.03
CA ALA A 877 -21.12 -15.40 -3.87
C ALA A 877 -19.94 -16.16 -3.25
N SER A 878 -19.16 -15.50 -2.40
CA SER A 878 -17.97 -16.05 -1.75
C SER A 878 -18.26 -16.67 -0.38
N MET A 879 -19.48 -16.50 0.16
CA MET A 879 -19.87 -17.01 1.47
C MET A 879 -20.32 -18.48 1.44
N ASN A 880 -19.98 -19.21 2.49
CA ASN A 880 -20.39 -20.60 2.66
C ASN A 880 -21.93 -20.74 2.74
N PRO A 881 -22.57 -21.65 1.99
CA PRO A 881 -24.01 -21.90 2.11
C PRO A 881 -24.47 -22.26 3.53
N PHE A 882 -23.60 -22.84 4.34
CA PHE A 882 -23.84 -23.18 5.74
C PHE A 882 -24.10 -21.95 6.62
N ILE A 883 -23.70 -20.73 6.22
CA ILE A 883 -24.05 -19.47 6.91
C ILE A 883 -25.57 -19.37 7.09
N ARG A 884 -26.36 -19.85 6.11
CA ARG A 884 -27.84 -19.82 6.14
C ARG A 884 -28.43 -20.75 7.21
N ARG A 885 -27.63 -21.66 7.78
CA ARG A 885 -28.04 -22.51 8.91
C ARG A 885 -27.87 -21.83 10.27
N MET A 886 -27.27 -20.65 10.32
CA MET A 886 -27.12 -19.91 11.59
C MET A 886 -28.46 -19.64 12.26
N ASP A 887 -29.56 -19.49 11.52
CA ASP A 887 -30.93 -19.36 12.06
C ASP A 887 -31.37 -20.55 12.94
N ALA A 888 -30.76 -21.73 12.75
CA ALA A 888 -30.99 -22.92 13.57
C ALA A 888 -30.10 -22.99 14.84
N SER A 889 -29.25 -21.98 15.05
CA SER A 889 -28.42 -21.88 16.24
C SER A 889 -29.08 -21.04 17.33
N LEU A 890 -28.77 -21.37 18.58
CA LEU A 890 -29.29 -20.68 19.76
C LEU A 890 -29.15 -19.15 19.72
N PRO A 891 -28.00 -18.53 19.34
CA PRO A 891 -27.87 -17.08 19.35
C PRO A 891 -28.74 -16.33 18.32
N PHE A 892 -29.10 -16.97 17.20
CA PHE A 892 -29.86 -16.35 16.09
C PHE A 892 -31.31 -16.85 15.98
N SER A 893 -31.68 -17.93 16.66
CA SER A 893 -33.04 -18.46 16.65
C SER A 893 -34.02 -17.63 17.48
N ASN A 894 -35.32 -17.65 17.12
CA ASN A 894 -36.39 -17.00 17.88
C ASN A 894 -37.34 -18.01 18.53
N ARG A 895 -38.28 -17.55 19.36
CA ARG A 895 -39.34 -18.43 19.90
C ARG A 895 -40.22 -19.00 18.76
N PRO A 896 -40.67 -20.27 18.85
CA PRO A 896 -40.46 -21.21 19.96
C PRO A 896 -39.15 -22.00 19.90
N SER A 897 -38.46 -22.05 18.75
CA SER A 897 -37.23 -22.85 18.55
C SER A 897 -36.14 -22.51 19.57
N HIS A 898 -35.91 -21.22 19.82
CA HIS A 898 -34.98 -20.75 20.85
C HIS A 898 -35.26 -21.37 22.22
N THR A 899 -36.53 -21.48 22.63
CA THR A 899 -36.89 -22.05 23.94
C THR A 899 -36.49 -23.53 24.04
N ARG A 900 -36.64 -24.29 22.95
CA ARG A 900 -36.22 -25.69 22.86
C ARG A 900 -34.70 -25.80 22.92
N LEU A 901 -34.00 -25.09 22.02
CA LEU A 901 -32.53 -25.09 21.95
C LEU A 901 -31.90 -24.65 23.28
N ARG A 902 -32.45 -23.62 23.93
CA ARG A 902 -31.96 -23.13 25.21
C ARG A 902 -32.10 -24.19 26.31
N LYS A 903 -33.21 -24.92 26.32
CA LYS A 903 -33.45 -26.00 27.28
C LYS A 903 -32.47 -27.16 27.09
N LEU A 904 -32.16 -27.53 25.85
CA LEU A 904 -31.19 -28.57 25.50
C LEU A 904 -29.78 -28.17 25.97
N MET A 905 -29.32 -27.00 25.54
CA MET A 905 -27.97 -26.53 25.84
C MET A 905 -27.77 -26.23 27.34
N ASN A 906 -28.77 -25.73 28.05
CA ASN A 906 -28.66 -25.40 29.49
C ASN A 906 -28.29 -26.60 30.38
N ARG A 907 -28.51 -27.85 29.94
CA ARG A 907 -28.15 -29.07 30.71
C ARG A 907 -26.65 -29.09 31.06
N SER A 908 -25.82 -28.68 30.10
CA SER A 908 -24.36 -28.63 30.23
C SER A 908 -23.84 -27.39 31.00
N PHE A 909 -24.70 -26.39 31.25
CA PHE A 909 -24.37 -25.13 31.93
C PHE A 909 -25.01 -24.99 33.31
N THR A 910 -25.47 -26.09 33.92
CA THR A 910 -26.04 -26.04 35.28
C THR A 910 -24.99 -25.62 36.32
N PRO A 911 -25.39 -25.02 37.46
CA PRO A 911 -24.46 -24.69 38.54
C PRO A 911 -23.65 -25.89 39.04
N ARG A 912 -24.21 -27.11 38.94
CA ARG A 912 -23.49 -28.34 39.27
C ARG A 912 -22.38 -28.65 38.25
N ALA A 913 -22.70 -28.60 36.95
CA ALA A 913 -21.73 -28.81 35.88
C ALA A 913 -20.59 -27.78 35.94
N MET A 914 -20.91 -26.51 36.21
CA MET A 914 -19.90 -25.46 36.39
C MET A 914 -18.98 -25.75 37.58
N ARG A 915 -19.52 -26.13 38.74
CA ARG A 915 -18.66 -26.50 39.90
C ARG A 915 -17.72 -27.66 39.62
N GLN A 916 -18.14 -28.64 38.83
CA GLN A 916 -17.29 -29.79 38.46
C GLN A 916 -16.13 -29.40 37.53
N ARG A 917 -16.26 -28.26 36.81
CA ARG A 917 -15.25 -27.76 35.88
C ARG A 917 -14.25 -26.79 36.51
N HIS A 918 -14.57 -26.23 37.69
CA HIS A 918 -13.72 -25.25 38.36
C HIS A 918 -12.26 -25.71 38.47
N ASP A 919 -12.01 -26.91 39.01
CA ASP A 919 -10.67 -27.44 39.21
C ASP A 919 -9.90 -27.67 37.89
N VAL A 920 -10.61 -27.87 36.78
CA VAL A 920 -10.00 -28.02 35.45
C VAL A 920 -9.64 -26.65 34.89
N VAL A 921 -10.55 -25.67 34.98
CA VAL A 921 -10.33 -24.30 34.53
C VAL A 921 -9.18 -23.65 35.31
N GLU A 922 -9.17 -23.81 36.64
CA GLU A 922 -8.11 -23.29 37.51
C GLU A 922 -6.74 -23.88 37.14
N ARG A 923 -6.68 -25.20 36.91
CA ARG A 923 -5.44 -25.88 36.51
C ARG A 923 -4.96 -25.44 35.13
N THR A 924 -5.85 -25.35 34.14
CA THR A 924 -5.51 -24.88 32.79
C THR A 924 -4.96 -23.45 32.83
N CYS A 925 -5.57 -22.58 33.64
CA CYS A 925 -5.08 -21.22 33.83
C CYS A 925 -3.70 -21.20 34.50
N ALA A 926 -3.52 -22.01 35.56
CA ALA A 926 -2.23 -22.14 36.23
C ALA A 926 -1.14 -22.62 35.25
N GLU A 927 -1.37 -23.69 34.49
CA GLU A 927 -0.43 -24.21 33.48
C GLU A 927 0.00 -23.13 32.48
N LEU A 928 -0.94 -22.35 31.95
CA LEU A 928 -0.62 -21.27 31.00
C LEU A 928 0.18 -20.12 31.65
N LEU A 929 -0.18 -19.74 32.87
CA LEU A 929 0.58 -18.72 33.61
C LEU A 929 1.94 -19.26 34.11
N ASP A 930 2.07 -20.57 34.33
CA ASP A 930 3.34 -21.24 34.66
C ASP A 930 4.33 -21.20 33.50
N ASP A 931 3.84 -21.20 32.26
CA ASP A 931 4.65 -21.14 31.04
C ASP A 931 4.90 -19.71 30.54
N PHE A 932 4.13 -18.73 31.01
CA PHE A 932 4.29 -17.33 30.61
C PHE A 932 5.63 -16.75 31.09
N ARG A 933 6.45 -16.25 30.16
CA ARG A 933 7.78 -15.66 30.43
C ARG A 933 7.86 -14.17 30.07
N GLY A 934 6.74 -13.54 29.75
CA GLY A 934 6.68 -12.22 29.12
C GLY A 934 6.50 -12.33 27.60
N GLY A 935 6.37 -11.19 26.93
CA GLY A 935 6.01 -11.10 25.50
C GLY A 935 4.50 -11.00 25.31
N ASP A 936 4.00 -11.39 24.14
CA ASP A 936 2.59 -11.21 23.79
C ASP A 936 1.66 -12.11 24.61
N PHE A 937 0.89 -11.49 25.49
CA PHE A 937 -0.09 -12.12 26.36
C PHE A 937 -1.32 -12.62 25.59
N MET A 938 -1.65 -12.02 24.44
CA MET A 938 -2.80 -12.45 23.64
C MET A 938 -2.57 -13.88 23.12
N THR A 939 -1.46 -14.10 22.42
CA THR A 939 -1.12 -15.41 21.85
C THR A 939 -0.69 -16.45 22.88
N GLN A 940 -0.07 -16.05 23.99
CA GLN A 940 0.43 -17.00 25.01
C GLN A 940 -0.62 -17.41 26.05
N VAL A 941 -1.58 -16.53 26.40
CA VAL A 941 -2.53 -16.79 27.49
C VAL A 941 -3.98 -16.48 27.10
N ALA A 942 -4.27 -15.27 26.58
CA ALA A 942 -5.64 -14.81 26.41
C ALA A 942 -6.46 -15.63 25.41
N TYR A 943 -5.87 -16.05 24.28
CA TYR A 943 -6.52 -16.98 23.34
C TYR A 943 -6.44 -18.46 23.78
N PRO A 944 -5.26 -18.98 24.20
CA PRO A 944 -5.15 -20.39 24.59
C PRO A 944 -6.03 -20.80 25.77
N PHE A 945 -6.25 -19.90 26.76
CA PHE A 945 -7.01 -20.24 27.96
C PHE A 945 -8.48 -20.59 27.68
N PRO A 946 -9.32 -19.67 27.16
CA PRO A 946 -10.72 -19.98 26.86
C PRO A 946 -10.87 -21.03 25.76
N SER A 947 -9.93 -21.09 24.81
CA SER A 947 -9.91 -22.14 23.78
C SER A 947 -9.84 -23.53 24.41
N ARG A 948 -8.87 -23.77 25.30
CA ARG A 948 -8.73 -25.07 25.98
C ARG A 948 -9.96 -25.39 26.81
N VAL A 949 -10.51 -24.40 27.51
CA VAL A 949 -11.69 -24.57 28.37
C VAL A 949 -12.93 -24.96 27.57
N VAL A 950 -13.25 -24.24 26.48
CA VAL A 950 -14.44 -24.54 25.65
C VAL A 950 -14.29 -25.86 24.89
N MET A 951 -13.09 -26.18 24.42
CA MET A 951 -12.82 -27.43 23.69
C MET A 951 -12.84 -28.66 24.62
N ASP A 952 -12.29 -28.55 25.84
CA ASP A 952 -12.44 -29.58 26.87
C ASP A 952 -13.92 -29.73 27.28
N LEU A 953 -14.70 -28.64 27.32
CA LEU A 953 -16.14 -28.67 27.55
C LEU A 953 -16.88 -29.44 26.46
N VAL A 954 -16.60 -29.17 25.19
CA VAL A 954 -17.22 -29.85 24.04
C VAL A 954 -16.79 -31.32 23.98
N GLY A 955 -15.60 -31.66 24.46
CA GLY A 955 -15.05 -33.01 24.41
C GLY A 955 -14.10 -33.24 23.24
N VAL A 956 -13.54 -32.16 22.69
CA VAL A 956 -12.52 -32.20 21.63
C VAL A 956 -11.19 -32.72 22.23
N PRO A 957 -10.52 -33.70 21.61
CA PRO A 957 -9.19 -34.12 22.01
C PRO A 957 -8.18 -32.96 22.04
N ARG A 958 -7.36 -32.88 23.10
CA ARG A 958 -6.38 -31.80 23.28
C ARG A 958 -5.39 -31.63 22.12
N ALA A 959 -5.07 -32.70 21.39
CA ALA A 959 -4.19 -32.64 20.23
C ALA A 959 -4.74 -31.77 19.09
N ASP A 960 -6.06 -31.62 19.01
CA ASP A 960 -6.75 -30.94 17.91
C ASP A 960 -7.11 -29.48 18.28
N HIS A 961 -6.89 -29.06 19.53
CA HIS A 961 -7.33 -27.75 20.03
C HIS A 961 -6.76 -26.58 19.24
N ALA A 962 -5.46 -26.62 18.89
CA ALA A 962 -4.81 -25.54 18.16
C ALA A 962 -5.41 -25.32 16.76
N GLU A 963 -5.81 -26.40 16.08
CA GLU A 963 -6.39 -26.34 14.76
C GLU A 963 -7.82 -25.78 14.80
N LEU A 964 -8.65 -26.26 15.73
CA LEU A 964 -10.00 -25.74 15.93
C LEU A 964 -10.00 -24.27 16.40
N MET A 965 -8.98 -23.84 17.16
CA MET A 965 -8.83 -22.44 17.56
C MET A 965 -8.66 -21.56 16.32
N ARG A 966 -7.75 -21.96 15.42
CA ARG A 966 -7.48 -21.23 14.18
C ARG A 966 -8.73 -21.13 13.31
N TRP A 967 -9.43 -22.25 13.08
CA TRP A 967 -10.68 -22.23 12.31
C TRP A 967 -11.74 -21.37 12.98
N GLY A 968 -11.90 -21.45 14.30
CA GLY A 968 -12.89 -20.64 15.04
C GLY A 968 -12.65 -19.13 14.92
N VAL A 969 -11.39 -18.69 15.01
CA VAL A 969 -11.00 -17.28 14.80
C VAL A 969 -11.27 -16.85 13.36
N ASP A 970 -10.89 -17.67 12.37
CA ASP A 970 -11.09 -17.34 10.96
C ASP A 970 -12.58 -17.21 10.61
N VAL A 971 -13.45 -18.08 11.14
CA VAL A 971 -14.91 -17.98 10.92
C VAL A 971 -15.48 -16.64 11.38
N MET A 972 -15.04 -16.15 12.54
CA MET A 972 -15.58 -14.94 13.17
C MET A 972 -15.24 -13.65 12.40
N LYS A 973 -14.18 -13.64 11.58
CA LYS A 973 -13.84 -12.50 10.71
C LYS A 973 -14.97 -12.10 9.76
N THR A 974 -15.87 -13.02 9.42
CA THR A 974 -17.05 -12.74 8.58
C THR A 974 -18.05 -11.76 9.21
N LEU A 975 -18.09 -11.69 10.55
CA LEU A 975 -19.08 -10.87 11.27
C LEU A 975 -18.67 -9.38 11.35
N GLY A 976 -17.41 -9.05 11.06
CA GLY A 976 -16.86 -7.69 11.08
C GLY A 976 -16.02 -7.36 9.84
N GLU A 977 -14.87 -8.02 9.66
CA GLU A 977 -13.89 -7.73 8.60
C GLU A 977 -14.46 -7.92 7.18
N ALA A 978 -15.35 -8.89 6.96
CA ALA A 978 -15.98 -9.08 5.63
C ALA A 978 -16.96 -7.96 5.22
N GLN A 979 -17.35 -7.09 6.14
CA GLN A 979 -18.25 -5.95 5.87
C GLN A 979 -17.49 -4.62 5.75
N PHE A 980 -16.32 -4.49 6.39
CA PHE A 980 -15.63 -3.21 6.57
C PHE A 980 -14.10 -3.25 6.34
N GLY A 981 -13.54 -4.42 6.01
CA GLY A 981 -12.10 -4.60 5.75
C GLY A 981 -11.68 -4.25 4.32
N ASP A 982 -10.37 -4.16 4.10
CA ASP A 982 -9.77 -3.73 2.83
C ASP A 982 -9.94 -4.75 1.68
N ASP A 983 -10.17 -6.04 2.00
CA ASP A 983 -10.44 -7.12 1.05
C ASP A 983 -11.57 -8.06 1.54
N PRO A 984 -12.84 -7.64 1.44
CA PRO A 984 -13.98 -8.40 1.98
C PRO A 984 -14.19 -9.76 1.30
N ILE A 985 -13.74 -9.93 0.05
CA ILE A 985 -13.88 -11.18 -0.71
C ILE A 985 -12.88 -12.24 -0.21
N ALA A 986 -11.62 -11.86 -0.01
CA ALA A 986 -10.62 -12.79 0.52
C ALA A 986 -10.98 -13.26 1.94
N VAL A 987 -11.47 -12.35 2.78
CA VAL A 987 -11.94 -12.68 4.13
C VAL A 987 -13.13 -13.64 4.07
N ALA A 988 -14.13 -13.39 3.21
CA ALA A 988 -15.27 -14.28 3.06
C ALA A 988 -14.86 -15.69 2.60
N ALA A 989 -13.89 -15.80 1.69
CA ALA A 989 -13.37 -17.09 1.22
C ALA A 989 -12.61 -17.87 2.31
N LEU A 990 -11.74 -17.18 3.07
CA LEU A 990 -11.02 -17.77 4.20
C LEU A 990 -11.99 -18.32 5.26
N SER A 991 -12.96 -17.50 5.66
CA SER A 991 -13.98 -17.91 6.63
C SER A 991 -14.82 -19.08 6.13
N SER A 992 -15.13 -19.10 4.82
CA SER A 992 -15.88 -20.19 4.20
C SER A 992 -15.14 -21.53 4.29
N ALA A 993 -13.84 -21.54 4.00
CA ALA A 993 -13.01 -22.74 4.13
C ALA A 993 -12.85 -23.21 5.58
N ALA A 994 -12.73 -22.27 6.53
CA ALA A 994 -12.69 -22.58 7.96
C ALA A 994 -14.01 -23.19 8.46
N MET A 995 -15.16 -22.68 7.99
CA MET A 995 -16.47 -23.24 8.29
C MET A 995 -16.59 -24.69 7.79
N ASP A 996 -16.18 -24.98 6.56
CA ASP A 996 -16.22 -26.34 6.01
C ASP A 996 -15.38 -27.31 6.86
N SER A 997 -14.18 -26.88 7.25
CA SER A 997 -13.28 -27.70 8.07
C SER A 997 -13.86 -28.00 9.46
N LEU A 998 -14.49 -27.01 10.11
CA LEU A 998 -15.16 -27.21 11.40
C LEU A 998 -16.36 -28.17 11.30
N VAL A 999 -17.18 -28.03 10.25
CA VAL A 999 -18.34 -28.91 10.03
C VAL A 999 -17.88 -30.35 9.81
N GLU A 1000 -16.88 -30.55 8.94
CA GLU A 1000 -16.32 -31.88 8.68
C GLU A 1000 -15.76 -32.53 9.95
N TYR A 1001 -14.97 -31.78 10.72
CA TYR A 1001 -14.41 -32.27 11.98
C TYR A 1001 -15.49 -32.69 12.97
N LEU A 1002 -16.53 -31.86 13.15
CA LEU A 1002 -17.60 -32.15 14.12
C LEU A 1002 -18.46 -33.35 13.71
N HIS A 1003 -18.64 -33.61 12.41
CA HIS A 1003 -19.23 -34.87 11.95
C HIS A 1003 -18.39 -36.08 12.39
N GLY A 1004 -17.06 -36.00 12.24
CA GLY A 1004 -16.14 -37.03 12.72
C GLY A 1004 -16.22 -37.21 14.24
N LEU A 1005 -16.25 -36.11 14.99
CA LEU A 1005 -16.35 -36.14 16.45
C LEU A 1005 -17.65 -36.79 16.94
N ILE A 1006 -18.79 -36.52 16.29
CA ILE A 1006 -20.07 -37.17 16.62
C ILE A 1006 -19.96 -38.70 16.49
N ALA A 1007 -19.35 -39.20 15.41
CA ALA A 1007 -19.16 -40.64 15.22
C ALA A 1007 -18.32 -41.27 16.34
N VAL A 1008 -17.24 -40.59 16.75
CA VAL A 1008 -16.37 -41.03 17.85
C VAL A 1008 -17.13 -41.05 19.18
N LYS A 1009 -17.87 -39.98 19.50
CA LYS A 1009 -18.60 -39.85 20.77
C LYS A 1009 -19.79 -40.80 20.88
N ARG A 1010 -20.47 -41.12 19.77
CA ARG A 1010 -21.50 -42.18 19.75
C ARG A 1010 -20.91 -43.56 20.08
N ALA A 1011 -19.72 -43.87 19.58
CA ALA A 1011 -19.05 -45.14 19.83
C ALA A 1011 -18.42 -45.22 21.24
N ASN A 1012 -17.92 -44.09 21.75
CA ASN A 1012 -17.27 -43.99 23.06
C ASN A 1012 -17.68 -42.71 23.81
N PRO A 1013 -18.85 -42.71 24.48
CA PRO A 1013 -19.35 -41.55 25.21
C PRO A 1013 -18.44 -41.17 26.39
N GLY A 1014 -18.20 -39.88 26.57
CA GLY A 1014 -17.44 -39.29 27.67
C GLY A 1014 -18.27 -38.40 28.62
N ASP A 1015 -17.61 -37.76 29.58
CA ASP A 1015 -18.20 -36.75 30.47
C ASP A 1015 -18.01 -35.34 29.87
N ASP A 1016 -18.55 -35.14 28.67
CA ASP A 1016 -18.42 -33.92 27.87
C ASP A 1016 -19.75 -33.49 27.27
N LEU A 1017 -19.84 -32.22 26.85
CA LEU A 1017 -21.06 -31.64 26.30
C LEU A 1017 -21.53 -32.39 25.05
N MET A 1018 -20.63 -32.76 24.14
CA MET A 1018 -21.04 -33.49 22.93
C MET A 1018 -21.71 -34.82 23.27
N SER A 1019 -21.12 -35.60 24.19
CA SER A 1019 -21.67 -36.88 24.66
C SER A 1019 -23.00 -36.70 25.39
N GLU A 1020 -23.13 -35.68 26.23
CA GLU A 1020 -24.38 -35.35 26.92
C GLU A 1020 -25.50 -34.98 25.93
N GLN A 1021 -25.18 -34.16 24.93
CA GLN A 1021 -26.15 -33.72 23.92
C GLN A 1021 -26.57 -34.85 22.97
N LEU A 1022 -25.66 -35.77 22.64
CA LEU A 1022 -25.98 -36.98 21.87
C LEU A 1022 -26.88 -37.94 22.68
N ALA A 1023 -26.58 -38.17 23.96
CA ALA A 1023 -27.42 -38.99 24.83
C ALA A 1023 -28.84 -38.39 25.01
N ALA A 1024 -28.93 -37.06 25.08
CA ALA A 1024 -30.20 -36.34 25.11
C ALA A 1024 -31.03 -36.49 23.82
N ALA A 1025 -30.39 -36.74 22.68
CA ALA A 1025 -31.07 -37.02 21.41
C ALA A 1025 -31.70 -38.43 21.39
N ASP A 1026 -31.07 -39.39 22.07
CA ASP A 1026 -31.48 -40.80 22.12
C ASP A 1026 -32.54 -41.11 23.21
N ASP A 1027 -32.75 -40.18 24.15
CA ASP A 1027 -33.75 -40.34 25.21
C ASP A 1027 -35.18 -40.13 24.67
N THR A 1028 -35.83 -41.23 24.33
CA THR A 1028 -37.24 -41.28 23.90
C THR A 1028 -38.24 -41.05 25.05
N GLY A 1029 -37.77 -40.80 26.28
CA GLY A 1029 -38.52 -41.05 27.51
C GLY A 1029 -38.72 -39.92 28.53
N ASP A 1030 -38.55 -38.64 28.20
CA ASP A 1030 -38.84 -37.55 29.17
C ASP A 1030 -40.22 -36.88 28.99
N LEU A 1031 -40.80 -36.51 30.14
CA LEU A 1031 -42.19 -36.18 30.52
C LEU A 1031 -42.87 -34.99 29.78
N PHE A 1032 -42.32 -34.50 28.66
CA PHE A 1032 -42.79 -33.30 27.94
C PHE A 1032 -43.10 -33.50 26.44
N GLY A 1033 -43.08 -34.74 25.92
CA GLY A 1033 -43.44 -35.06 24.52
C GLY A 1033 -42.38 -34.68 23.48
N GLU A 1034 -42.77 -34.65 22.19
CA GLU A 1034 -41.90 -34.45 20.98
C GLU A 1034 -41.01 -33.19 20.95
N ARG A 1035 -41.01 -32.35 21.99
CA ARG A 1035 -40.41 -31.00 22.03
C ARG A 1035 -39.04 -30.92 22.74
N GLY A 1036 -38.39 -32.06 23.01
CA GLY A 1036 -37.18 -32.14 23.85
C GLY A 1036 -35.92 -32.70 23.19
N ARG A 1037 -35.83 -32.77 21.85
CA ARG A 1037 -34.69 -33.35 21.11
C ARG A 1037 -34.10 -32.39 20.08
N TRP A 1038 -32.89 -32.70 19.61
CA TRP A 1038 -32.29 -32.14 18.40
C TRP A 1038 -33.06 -32.61 17.16
N GLU A 1039 -33.26 -31.73 16.18
CA GLU A 1039 -33.96 -32.05 14.94
C GLU A 1039 -33.08 -32.83 13.96
N SER A 1040 -31.77 -32.58 13.97
CA SER A 1040 -30.77 -33.33 13.21
C SER A 1040 -29.37 -33.16 13.82
N ASP A 1041 -28.39 -33.94 13.33
CA ASP A 1041 -26.98 -33.78 13.71
C ASP A 1041 -26.45 -32.39 13.28
N GLU A 1042 -26.93 -31.85 12.16
CA GLU A 1042 -26.57 -30.51 11.69
C GLU A 1042 -27.06 -29.39 12.62
N GLU A 1043 -28.23 -29.55 13.26
CA GLU A 1043 -28.71 -28.61 14.28
C GLU A 1043 -27.80 -28.64 15.52
N LEU A 1044 -27.33 -29.82 15.93
CA LEU A 1044 -26.35 -29.94 17.01
C LEU A 1044 -25.01 -29.30 16.62
N ILE A 1045 -24.49 -29.61 15.43
CA ILE A 1045 -23.22 -29.08 14.92
C ILE A 1045 -23.22 -27.55 14.89
N VAL A 1046 -24.25 -26.90 14.33
CA VAL A 1046 -24.29 -25.43 14.25
C VAL A 1046 -24.32 -24.79 15.64
N ASN A 1047 -24.96 -25.43 16.63
CA ASN A 1047 -24.98 -24.97 18.01
C ASN A 1047 -23.63 -25.19 18.74
N VAL A 1048 -22.91 -26.26 18.40
CA VAL A 1048 -21.55 -26.51 18.92
C VAL A 1048 -20.54 -25.54 18.32
N ILE A 1049 -20.61 -25.25 17.01
CA ILE A 1049 -19.80 -24.22 16.36
C ILE A 1049 -20.05 -22.85 17.01
N ALA A 1050 -21.33 -22.48 17.19
CA ALA A 1050 -21.70 -21.24 17.86
C ALA A 1050 -21.13 -21.18 19.29
N LEU A 1051 -21.12 -22.30 20.02
CA LEU A 1051 -20.54 -22.36 21.36
C LEU A 1051 -19.02 -22.20 21.35
N ILE A 1052 -18.31 -22.89 20.45
CA ILE A 1052 -16.85 -22.79 20.31
C ILE A 1052 -16.45 -21.34 20.01
N ASN A 1053 -17.05 -20.74 18.98
CA ASN A 1053 -16.69 -19.39 18.55
C ASN A 1053 -17.03 -18.34 19.63
N ALA A 1054 -18.25 -18.39 20.19
CA ALA A 1054 -18.68 -17.43 21.20
C ALA A 1054 -17.91 -17.57 22.53
N GLY A 1055 -17.55 -18.80 22.91
CA GLY A 1055 -16.80 -19.08 24.15
C GLY A 1055 -15.31 -18.78 24.06
N LEU A 1056 -14.75 -18.73 22.85
CA LEU A 1056 -13.33 -18.52 22.59
C LEU A 1056 -13.00 -17.02 22.47
N GLU A 1057 -13.52 -16.36 21.44
CA GLU A 1057 -13.00 -15.04 21.07
C GLU A 1057 -13.47 -13.92 22.00
N THR A 1058 -14.73 -13.96 22.44
CA THR A 1058 -15.25 -12.93 23.36
C THR A 1058 -14.55 -12.97 24.72
N THR A 1059 -14.26 -14.17 25.22
CA THR A 1059 -13.53 -14.37 26.47
C THR A 1059 -12.06 -13.96 26.34
N ALA A 1060 -11.40 -14.31 25.23
CA ALA A 1060 -10.02 -13.92 24.96
C ALA A 1060 -9.86 -12.39 24.90
N ASN A 1061 -10.74 -11.72 24.15
CA ASN A 1061 -10.77 -10.27 24.05
C ASN A 1061 -11.04 -9.63 25.42
N TRP A 1062 -11.95 -10.16 26.23
CA TRP A 1062 -12.21 -9.65 27.57
C TRP A 1062 -11.00 -9.81 28.51
N ILE A 1063 -10.31 -10.96 28.46
CA ILE A 1063 -9.09 -11.18 29.23
C ILE A 1063 -8.02 -10.17 28.84
N GLY A 1064 -7.82 -9.94 27.54
CA GLY A 1064 -6.90 -8.91 27.02
C GLY A 1064 -7.26 -7.50 27.49
N ASN A 1065 -8.50 -7.07 27.22
CA ASN A 1065 -8.99 -5.74 27.59
C ASN A 1065 -8.94 -5.51 29.11
N GLY A 1066 -9.37 -6.50 29.89
CA GLY A 1066 -9.36 -6.46 31.35
C GLY A 1066 -7.94 -6.37 31.91
N THR A 1067 -6.99 -7.11 31.33
CA THR A 1067 -5.57 -7.04 31.70
C THR A 1067 -5.00 -5.66 31.39
N LEU A 1068 -5.24 -5.13 30.18
CA LEU A 1068 -4.82 -3.77 29.81
C LEU A 1068 -5.41 -2.71 30.74
N ALA A 1069 -6.69 -2.83 31.11
CA ALA A 1069 -7.37 -1.92 32.03
C ALA A 1069 -6.71 -1.96 33.42
N LEU A 1070 -6.39 -3.14 33.96
CA LEU A 1070 -5.69 -3.30 35.23
C LEU A 1070 -4.29 -2.68 35.19
N LEU A 1071 -3.52 -2.88 34.11
CA LEU A 1071 -2.17 -2.33 33.98
C LEU A 1071 -2.16 -0.81 33.86
N ARG A 1072 -3.20 -0.21 33.27
CA ARG A 1072 -3.42 1.25 33.25
C ARG A 1072 -3.88 1.82 34.60
N HIS A 1073 -4.28 0.97 35.55
CA HIS A 1073 -4.73 1.34 36.89
C HIS A 1073 -3.99 0.51 37.96
N PRO A 1074 -2.69 0.74 38.18
CA PRO A 1074 -1.87 -0.07 39.09
C PRO A 1074 -2.40 -0.17 40.52
N ASP A 1075 -3.15 0.82 40.99
CA ASP A 1075 -3.84 0.81 42.28
C ASP A 1075 -4.93 -0.27 42.34
N GLN A 1076 -5.73 -0.41 41.27
CA GLN A 1076 -6.73 -1.45 41.13
C GLN A 1076 -6.09 -2.84 40.97
N PHE A 1077 -4.97 -2.92 40.22
CA PHE A 1077 -4.23 -4.17 40.06
C PHE A 1077 -3.61 -4.66 41.38
N ALA A 1078 -2.99 -3.75 42.14
CA ALA A 1078 -2.48 -4.05 43.48
C ALA A 1078 -3.60 -4.47 44.44
N LEU A 1079 -4.76 -3.83 44.34
CA LEU A 1079 -5.92 -4.18 45.15
C LEU A 1079 -6.39 -5.64 44.90
N LEU A 1080 -6.43 -6.09 43.65
CA LEU A 1080 -6.81 -7.47 43.33
C LEU A 1080 -5.85 -8.52 43.90
N ARG A 1081 -4.57 -8.15 44.03
CA ARG A 1081 -3.54 -8.98 44.69
C ARG A 1081 -3.76 -9.04 46.21
N GLU A 1082 -4.07 -7.91 46.83
CA GLU A 1082 -4.17 -7.75 48.29
C GLU A 1082 -5.46 -8.31 48.87
N ASP A 1083 -6.57 -8.25 48.12
CA ASP A 1083 -7.89 -8.66 48.58
C ASP A 1083 -8.54 -9.66 47.61
N PRO A 1084 -8.25 -10.97 47.74
CA PRO A 1084 -8.87 -12.03 46.96
C PRO A 1084 -10.40 -12.04 46.95
N SER A 1085 -11.04 -11.47 47.98
CA SER A 1085 -12.49 -11.55 48.14
C SER A 1085 -13.24 -10.75 47.07
N ILE A 1086 -12.56 -9.82 46.39
CA ILE A 1086 -13.16 -8.98 45.34
C ILE A 1086 -13.13 -9.65 43.95
N ALA A 1087 -12.56 -10.85 43.79
CA ALA A 1087 -12.42 -11.51 42.49
C ALA A 1087 -13.74 -11.55 41.68
N VAL A 1088 -14.85 -11.83 42.37
CA VAL A 1088 -16.20 -11.83 41.77
C VAL A 1088 -16.56 -10.44 41.26
N THR A 1089 -16.45 -9.42 42.10
CA THR A 1089 -16.82 -8.04 41.74
C THR A 1089 -15.89 -7.45 40.69
N ALA A 1090 -14.60 -7.80 40.73
CA ALA A 1090 -13.60 -7.38 39.77
C ALA A 1090 -13.87 -7.93 38.38
N ALA A 1091 -14.25 -9.21 38.26
CA ALA A 1091 -14.61 -9.80 36.98
C ALA A 1091 -15.83 -9.09 36.35
N GLU A 1092 -16.87 -8.80 37.15
CA GLU A 1092 -18.05 -8.04 36.67
C GLU A 1092 -17.67 -6.60 36.28
N GLU A 1093 -16.81 -5.93 37.05
CA GLU A 1093 -16.36 -4.58 36.72
C GLU A 1093 -15.55 -4.55 35.43
N LEU A 1094 -14.66 -5.51 35.19
CA LEU A 1094 -13.88 -5.57 33.95
C LEU A 1094 -14.77 -5.85 32.73
N LEU A 1095 -15.82 -6.69 32.88
CA LEU A 1095 -16.83 -6.90 31.82
C LEU A 1095 -17.62 -5.63 31.51
N ARG A 1096 -17.98 -4.86 32.54
CA ARG A 1096 -18.67 -3.58 32.42
C ARG A 1096 -17.75 -2.53 31.78
N TYR A 1097 -16.52 -2.44 32.28
CA TYR A 1097 -15.60 -1.36 31.96
C TYR A 1097 -15.18 -1.40 30.50
N ASP A 1098 -14.75 -2.55 29.97
CA ASP A 1098 -14.41 -2.66 28.55
C ASP A 1098 -14.95 -3.95 27.91
N SER A 1099 -16.15 -3.84 27.34
CA SER A 1099 -16.90 -4.99 26.82
C SER A 1099 -16.28 -5.54 25.53
N PRO A 1100 -16.03 -6.87 25.43
CA PRO A 1100 -15.43 -7.49 24.24
C PRO A 1100 -16.35 -7.52 23.02
N ALA A 1101 -17.66 -7.35 23.22
CA ALA A 1101 -18.67 -7.25 22.17
C ALA A 1101 -19.53 -6.00 22.42
N PRO A 1102 -19.00 -4.80 22.12
CA PRO A 1102 -19.66 -3.54 22.47
C PRO A 1102 -20.93 -3.29 21.66
N ILE A 1103 -21.03 -3.85 20.45
CA ILE A 1103 -22.23 -3.85 19.61
C ILE A 1103 -22.63 -5.31 19.40
N ILE A 1104 -23.80 -5.69 19.88
CA ILE A 1104 -24.28 -7.07 19.65
C ILE A 1104 -24.94 -7.21 18.28
N THR A 1105 -25.13 -8.45 17.85
CA THR A 1105 -25.96 -8.80 16.69
C THR A 1105 -27.26 -7.97 16.67
N PRO A 1106 -27.64 -7.39 15.52
CA PRO A 1106 -28.83 -6.56 15.41
C PRO A 1106 -30.10 -7.31 15.84
N GLN A 1107 -31.09 -6.54 16.27
CA GLN A 1107 -32.45 -6.99 16.50
C GLN A 1107 -33.36 -6.50 15.37
N LEU A 1108 -34.56 -7.04 15.30
CA LEU A 1108 -35.61 -6.68 14.34
C LEU A 1108 -36.90 -6.39 15.11
N ALA A 1109 -37.53 -5.24 14.85
CA ALA A 1109 -38.88 -4.97 15.35
C ALA A 1109 -39.92 -5.76 14.53
N THR A 1110 -40.77 -6.56 15.16
CA THR A 1110 -41.85 -7.30 14.46
C THR A 1110 -43.15 -6.51 14.35
N GLU A 1111 -43.27 -5.44 15.12
CA GLU A 1111 -44.39 -4.49 15.11
C GLU A 1111 -43.84 -3.07 15.31
N ASP A 1112 -44.66 -2.06 15.10
CA ASP A 1112 -44.31 -0.69 15.42
C ASP A 1112 -44.16 -0.52 16.93
N ILE A 1113 -42.99 -0.07 17.39
CA ILE A 1113 -42.68 0.11 18.81
C ILE A 1113 -42.16 1.53 19.07
N GLU A 1114 -42.52 2.08 20.24
CA GLU A 1114 -41.99 3.36 20.69
C GLU A 1114 -40.88 3.15 21.73
N VAL A 1115 -39.73 3.81 21.54
CA VAL A 1115 -38.58 3.79 22.44
C VAL A 1115 -38.08 5.22 22.63
N ALA A 1116 -38.05 5.72 23.86
CA ALA A 1116 -37.65 7.10 24.19
C ALA A 1116 -38.31 8.19 23.32
N GLY A 1117 -39.58 8.02 22.94
CA GLY A 1117 -40.32 8.95 22.08
C GLY A 1117 -40.03 8.83 20.58
N ARG A 1118 -39.24 7.83 20.16
CA ARG A 1118 -38.97 7.50 18.76
C ARG A 1118 -39.77 6.27 18.33
N LEU A 1119 -40.43 6.37 17.17
CA LEU A 1119 -41.18 5.27 16.57
C LEU A 1119 -40.25 4.44 15.68
N ILE A 1120 -40.00 3.20 16.08
CA ILE A 1120 -39.30 2.18 15.30
C ILE A 1120 -40.37 1.32 14.63
N ARG A 1121 -40.35 1.23 13.30
CA ARG A 1121 -41.37 0.51 12.53
C ARG A 1121 -41.09 -0.98 12.46
N ALA A 1122 -42.15 -1.75 12.27
CA ALA A 1122 -42.05 -3.17 11.94
C ALA A 1122 -41.11 -3.38 10.73
N GLY A 1123 -40.15 -4.30 10.86
CA GLY A 1123 -39.15 -4.62 9.85
C GLY A 1123 -37.85 -3.82 9.94
N GLU A 1124 -37.76 -2.81 10.81
CA GLU A 1124 -36.53 -2.02 10.99
C GLU A 1124 -35.55 -2.72 11.95
N LEU A 1125 -34.25 -2.60 11.65
CA LEU A 1125 -33.18 -3.14 12.49
C LEU A 1125 -32.91 -2.23 13.69
N ILE A 1126 -32.47 -2.83 14.79
CA ILE A 1126 -32.09 -2.13 16.02
C ILE A 1126 -30.71 -2.65 16.47
N PHE A 1127 -29.78 -1.74 16.74
CA PHE A 1127 -28.40 -1.97 17.16
C PHE A 1127 -28.20 -1.47 18.61
N PRO A 1128 -28.30 -2.37 19.61
CA PRO A 1128 -28.06 -2.00 20.99
C PRO A 1128 -26.55 -1.94 21.27
N VAL A 1129 -26.05 -0.77 21.67
CA VAL A 1129 -24.63 -0.53 21.96
C VAL A 1129 -24.36 -0.78 23.44
N LEU A 1130 -24.01 -2.02 23.77
CA LEU A 1130 -23.77 -2.47 25.15
C LEU A 1130 -22.59 -1.74 25.80
N GLY A 1131 -21.52 -1.46 25.05
CA GLY A 1131 -20.37 -0.73 25.56
C GLY A 1131 -20.76 0.66 26.06
N ALA A 1132 -21.62 1.35 25.31
CA ALA A 1132 -22.19 2.64 25.70
C ALA A 1132 -23.10 2.51 26.93
N ALA A 1133 -24.00 1.52 26.94
CA ALA A 1133 -24.92 1.29 28.06
C ALA A 1133 -24.19 0.92 29.36
N ASN A 1134 -23.07 0.21 29.27
CA ASN A 1134 -22.24 -0.16 30.42
C ASN A 1134 -21.45 1.02 31.01
N ARG A 1135 -21.34 2.14 30.28
CA ARG A 1135 -20.78 3.41 30.74
C ARG A 1135 -21.83 4.50 30.96
N ASP A 1136 -23.11 4.13 31.05
CA ASP A 1136 -24.19 5.11 31.23
C ASP A 1136 -24.17 5.71 32.65
N PRO A 1137 -23.97 7.04 32.81
CA PRO A 1137 -23.97 7.69 34.12
C PRO A 1137 -25.33 7.65 34.83
N ALA A 1138 -26.44 7.41 34.11
CA ALA A 1138 -27.75 7.21 34.72
C ALA A 1138 -27.87 5.87 35.46
N GLN A 1139 -27.02 4.89 35.15
CA GLN A 1139 -26.99 3.56 35.78
C GLN A 1139 -25.79 3.40 36.72
N TYR A 1140 -24.62 3.96 36.40
CA TYR A 1140 -23.38 3.80 37.15
C TYR A 1140 -22.78 5.16 37.52
N GLU A 1141 -22.53 5.40 38.81
CA GLU A 1141 -21.82 6.59 39.28
C GLU A 1141 -20.34 6.57 38.84
N GLU A 1142 -19.79 7.68 38.36
CA GLU A 1142 -18.42 7.73 37.79
C GLU A 1142 -18.15 6.56 36.83
N PRO A 1143 -18.94 6.39 35.75
CA PRO A 1143 -18.92 5.16 34.94
C PRO A 1143 -17.57 4.90 34.26
N ASP A 1144 -16.79 5.94 34.02
CA ASP A 1144 -15.48 5.88 33.36
C ASP A 1144 -14.31 5.60 34.29
N ARG A 1145 -14.56 5.55 35.60
CA ARG A 1145 -13.58 5.15 36.59
C ARG A 1145 -13.64 3.64 36.81
N LEU A 1146 -12.51 2.97 36.65
CA LEU A 1146 -12.37 1.56 37.01
C LEU A 1146 -12.40 1.42 38.54
N ASP A 1147 -13.42 0.72 39.06
CA ASP A 1147 -13.54 0.40 40.49
C ASP A 1147 -13.88 -1.07 40.68
N LEU A 1148 -12.88 -1.90 41.02
CA LEU A 1148 -13.07 -3.34 41.20
C LEU A 1148 -14.01 -3.71 42.35
N ARG A 1149 -14.38 -2.75 43.21
CA ARG A 1149 -15.35 -2.95 44.31
C ARG A 1149 -16.76 -2.47 43.97
N ARG A 1150 -17.00 -2.00 42.75
CA ARG A 1150 -18.30 -1.50 42.31
C ARG A 1150 -19.37 -2.59 42.40
N ALA A 1151 -20.16 -2.54 43.48
CA ALA A 1151 -21.21 -3.53 43.70
C ALA A 1151 -22.29 -3.53 42.60
N SER A 1152 -22.54 -2.38 41.96
CA SER A 1152 -23.49 -2.27 40.85
C SER A 1152 -23.01 -2.90 39.55
N ALA A 1153 -21.71 -3.24 39.42
CA ALA A 1153 -21.17 -3.81 38.18
C ALA A 1153 -21.89 -5.09 37.74
N VAL A 1154 -22.44 -5.87 38.68
CA VAL A 1154 -23.22 -7.10 38.41
C VAL A 1154 -24.43 -6.90 37.49
N THR A 1155 -24.89 -5.67 37.29
CA THR A 1155 -26.00 -5.35 36.38
C THR A 1155 -25.56 -5.02 34.97
N HIS A 1156 -24.27 -5.17 34.62
CA HIS A 1156 -23.77 -4.89 33.28
C HIS A 1156 -24.51 -5.69 32.20
N LEU A 1157 -24.55 -5.15 30.98
CA LEU A 1157 -25.23 -5.74 29.83
C LEU A 1157 -24.33 -6.56 28.93
N THR A 1158 -23.04 -6.73 29.25
CA THR A 1158 -22.06 -7.49 28.45
C THR A 1158 -22.53 -8.91 28.08
N PHE A 1159 -23.35 -9.54 28.92
CA PHE A 1159 -23.97 -10.84 28.63
C PHE A 1159 -25.34 -10.75 27.92
N GLY A 1160 -25.72 -9.58 27.43
CA GLY A 1160 -27.06 -9.29 26.92
C GLY A 1160 -28.15 -9.31 28.01
N SER A 1161 -29.40 -9.39 27.57
CA SER A 1161 -30.59 -9.40 28.42
C SER A 1161 -31.72 -10.17 27.73
N GLY A 1162 -32.79 -10.48 28.46
CA GLY A 1162 -33.95 -11.19 27.92
C GLY A 1162 -33.69 -12.66 27.63
N ILE A 1163 -34.36 -13.22 26.62
CA ILE A 1163 -34.28 -14.66 26.30
C ILE A 1163 -32.88 -15.06 25.81
N HIS A 1164 -32.15 -14.12 25.21
CA HIS A 1164 -30.82 -14.31 24.66
C HIS A 1164 -29.69 -14.02 25.65
N PHE A 1165 -29.99 -13.79 26.93
CA PHE A 1165 -28.95 -13.66 27.96
C PHE A 1165 -27.91 -14.77 27.84
N CYS A 1166 -26.62 -14.46 27.83
CA CYS A 1166 -25.54 -15.37 27.45
C CYS A 1166 -25.64 -16.70 28.20
N ILE A 1167 -25.59 -17.81 27.47
CA ILE A 1167 -25.62 -19.16 28.05
C ILE A 1167 -24.31 -19.50 28.77
N GLY A 1168 -23.19 -19.01 28.24
CA GLY A 1168 -21.85 -19.19 28.80
C GLY A 1168 -21.51 -18.26 29.95
N ALA A 1169 -22.44 -17.41 30.42
CA ALA A 1169 -22.14 -16.36 31.39
C ALA A 1169 -21.56 -16.90 32.72
N ALA A 1170 -21.95 -18.11 33.15
CA ALA A 1170 -21.38 -18.73 34.35
C ALA A 1170 -19.94 -19.21 34.13
N LEU A 1171 -19.62 -19.69 32.93
CA LEU A 1171 -18.28 -20.15 32.57
C LEU A 1171 -17.32 -18.96 32.40
N GLY A 1172 -17.71 -17.95 31.60
CA GLY A 1172 -16.88 -16.75 31.41
C GLY A 1172 -16.58 -16.04 32.73
N ARG A 1173 -17.58 -15.89 33.62
CA ARG A 1173 -17.36 -15.36 34.96
C ARG A 1173 -16.33 -16.15 35.75
N MET A 1174 -16.42 -17.48 35.73
CA MET A 1174 -15.48 -18.36 36.42
C MET A 1174 -14.06 -18.17 35.86
N GLU A 1175 -13.91 -18.10 34.54
CA GLU A 1175 -12.60 -17.90 33.89
C GLU A 1175 -11.92 -16.59 34.36
N GLY A 1176 -12.62 -15.46 34.39
CA GLY A 1176 -12.03 -14.21 34.90
C GLY A 1176 -11.84 -14.18 36.41
N GLN A 1177 -12.76 -14.78 37.18
CA GLN A 1177 -12.62 -14.92 38.64
C GLN A 1177 -11.39 -15.75 39.03
N ILE A 1178 -10.96 -16.65 38.15
CA ILE A 1178 -9.76 -17.47 38.29
C ILE A 1178 -8.54 -16.70 37.77
N LEU A 1179 -8.59 -16.22 36.52
CA LEU A 1179 -7.43 -15.65 35.83
C LEU A 1179 -6.92 -14.36 36.45
N PHE A 1180 -7.78 -13.35 36.67
CA PHE A 1180 -7.29 -12.03 37.07
C PHE A 1180 -6.62 -12.04 38.46
N PRO A 1181 -7.17 -12.70 39.49
CA PRO A 1181 -6.49 -12.81 40.78
C PRO A 1181 -5.19 -13.63 40.71
N MET A 1182 -5.16 -14.71 39.91
CA MET A 1182 -3.92 -15.49 39.74
C MET A 1182 -2.84 -14.69 39.03
N LEU A 1183 -3.20 -13.93 37.99
CA LEU A 1183 -2.29 -13.03 37.27
C LEU A 1183 -1.70 -11.99 38.24
N ALA A 1184 -2.53 -11.30 39.02
CA ALA A 1184 -2.11 -10.28 39.97
C ALA A 1184 -1.21 -10.81 41.11
N ARG A 1185 -1.44 -12.05 41.55
CA ARG A 1185 -0.61 -12.69 42.59
C ARG A 1185 0.71 -13.22 42.04
N ARG A 1186 0.70 -13.85 40.87
CA ARG A 1186 1.88 -14.50 40.30
C ARG A 1186 2.86 -13.48 39.73
N PHE A 1187 2.34 -12.40 39.15
CA PHE A 1187 3.13 -11.35 38.51
C PHE A 1187 2.83 -9.98 39.13
N PRO A 1188 3.26 -9.73 40.38
CA PRO A 1188 2.95 -8.50 41.10
C PRO A 1188 3.58 -7.23 40.49
N HIS A 1189 4.54 -7.40 39.59
CA HIS A 1189 5.25 -6.33 38.87
C HIS A 1189 4.98 -6.36 37.36
N LEU A 1190 3.95 -7.11 36.93
CA LEU A 1190 3.48 -7.14 35.56
C LEU A 1190 3.17 -5.72 35.09
N ARG A 1191 3.70 -5.38 33.93
CA ARG A 1191 3.56 -4.09 33.27
C ARG A 1191 3.53 -4.29 31.77
N LEU A 1192 3.02 -3.30 31.06
CA LEU A 1192 3.22 -3.22 29.62
C LEU A 1192 4.72 -3.29 29.35
N ASP A 1193 5.11 -4.05 28.34
CA ASP A 1193 6.49 -4.05 27.86
C ASP A 1193 6.69 -2.76 27.05
N PRO A 1194 7.47 -1.81 27.56
CA PRO A 1194 7.66 -0.56 26.86
C PRO A 1194 8.67 -0.64 25.73
N ASP A 1195 9.40 -1.75 25.64
CA ASP A 1195 10.30 -2.02 24.54
C ASP A 1195 9.50 -2.62 23.35
N ALA A 1196 8.20 -2.87 23.55
CA ALA A 1196 7.27 -3.38 22.56
C ALA A 1196 6.26 -2.29 22.10
N PRO A 1197 5.65 -2.44 20.90
CA PRO A 1197 4.64 -1.51 20.40
C PRO A 1197 3.47 -1.32 21.37
N ALA A 1198 2.89 -0.13 21.38
CA ALA A 1198 1.70 0.16 22.17
C ALA A 1198 0.54 -0.77 21.77
N PRO A 1199 -0.34 -1.18 22.73
CA PRO A 1199 -1.46 -2.06 22.41
C PRO A 1199 -2.43 -1.42 21.40
N VAL A 1200 -2.72 -2.12 20.31
CA VAL A 1200 -3.65 -1.71 19.25
C VAL A 1200 -4.88 -2.62 19.25
N PHE A 1201 -6.06 -2.03 19.06
CA PHE A 1201 -7.30 -2.77 18.89
C PHE A 1201 -7.51 -3.16 17.42
N ARG A 1202 -7.98 -4.38 17.18
CA ARG A 1202 -8.32 -4.86 15.84
C ARG A 1202 -9.47 -4.04 15.25
N PRO A 1203 -9.47 -3.78 13.92
CA PRO A 1203 -10.52 -3.03 13.24
C PRO A 1203 -11.79 -3.88 13.02
N ASP A 1204 -12.46 -4.28 14.10
CA ASP A 1204 -13.67 -5.09 14.08
C ASP A 1204 -14.83 -4.35 14.79
N PRO A 1205 -15.94 -4.02 14.09
CA PRO A 1205 -17.10 -3.35 14.68
C PRO A 1205 -17.87 -4.20 15.70
N ALA A 1206 -17.87 -5.52 15.52
CA ALA A 1206 -18.65 -6.45 16.34
C ALA A 1206 -17.88 -6.86 17.60
N LEU A 1207 -16.55 -6.92 17.51
CA LEU A 1207 -15.68 -7.35 18.59
C LEU A 1207 -14.60 -6.31 18.91
N ARG A 1208 -14.44 -5.99 20.19
CA ARG A 1208 -13.37 -5.13 20.68
C ARG A 1208 -12.29 -6.00 21.32
N GLY A 1209 -11.21 -6.23 20.59
CA GLY A 1209 -10.08 -7.05 21.06
C GLY A 1209 -8.73 -6.46 20.64
N LEU A 1210 -7.71 -6.71 21.45
CA LEU A 1210 -6.33 -6.35 21.13
C LEU A 1210 -5.75 -7.28 20.09
N GLU A 1211 -4.97 -6.74 19.15
CA GLU A 1211 -4.20 -7.52 18.19
C GLU A 1211 -3.03 -8.22 18.89
N SER A 1212 -2.33 -7.49 19.78
CA SER A 1212 -1.30 -8.01 20.66
C SER A 1212 -1.24 -7.22 21.97
N LEU A 1213 -0.74 -7.85 23.03
CA LEU A 1213 -0.55 -7.24 24.35
C LEU A 1213 0.78 -7.71 24.94
N HIS A 1214 1.86 -6.99 24.66
CA HIS A 1214 3.20 -7.34 25.11
C HIS A 1214 3.40 -6.93 26.57
N LEU A 1215 3.70 -7.91 27.43
CA LEU A 1215 3.86 -7.70 28.88
C LEU A 1215 5.22 -8.22 29.37
N ARG A 1216 5.73 -7.60 30.44
CA ARG A 1216 6.90 -8.07 31.20
C ARG A 1216 6.65 -7.96 32.71
N TRP A 1217 7.28 -8.80 33.52
CA TRP A 1217 7.10 -8.80 34.98
C TRP A 1217 8.41 -8.93 35.75
#